data_AF-A0A9P9ANV7-F1
#
_entry.id   AF-A0A9P9ANV7-F1
#
_cell.length_a   1.000
_cell.length_b   1.000
_cell.length_c   1.000
_cell.angle_alpha   90.00
_cell.angle_beta   90.00
_cell.angle_gamma   90.00
#
_symmetry.space_group_name_H-M   'P 1'
#
loop_
_entity.id
_entity.type
_entity.pdbx_description
1 polymer ?
#
loop_
_entity_poly.entity_id
_entity_poly.type
_entity_poly.pdbx_seq_one_letter_code
_entity_poly.pdbx_strand_id
1 'polypeptide(L)'
;MSSFFCFAEMETDAGRSSVESASKELHAYAKLLFLRSGRQFEDKTSYRGLEGEISPDESGNDGDSSKNIPLGNLDVDRLRREFLNRLSETVSSMKGGRHVVASHMFYWPDKVKVFVAINLGFAEGDVLYKFLGNLCTALKEIAAIPDNQTEKHTDALWNMLLRHQSSRLNAVIADLRQIMKNFQHLLPQHSSPESTSDGVLPDMDGVVLDFEDCLKLLAKLLYGDNDSDWERHNSLVNLSHALYRTFPAEHFQALGRAGDKLHQEIGFLGRLQTSFRVLVAAARQISGFDDLSLIPVVRLKTRVKPPSQEWSLAKTFHALNLQLNDTAIDKLMEPSSSKVRWTKNKLLNDFSRLKSPTWEVHAEIQLIVFILSHPSQVANGKRFDYIGCSRYSCLLCSKFLHCFQALKTRGCHGKLYNHSWTLPLGYNLGKGEQHMLSGAVKEVISWMRKELIGSTMASAQRRLEAKESTVGGSLSTIPGTSQENHQRSHAASEHLRRQRAQNSHMQSKEESLLDPVEDEEASRIQTRHETLAENTVKLCAGCWEVETTRRCSHCRGSLFCSKTCEREMPLSHLLKCNMRQVTSADYLYQDVLGDELPTDPQVRQDYWFDRCQNKNEESHLCGVFAGLVHNHPNHITREELHQWRSDPGGNPYLVAKIVEKFEELSNNSRGEYFPWFLRHRTRFELPDFHRSIPRAPCPMTQLQSMQARARKYLAPEDQHKDVKDLTPFAKMHCFVFYSMAVDHLHPPPVNREHCYWFDFGFVVSHDQHEEGMLGSMYNAMLFGSTYHEEYARSIGSSTMVESMNKKDPTCSFEEFWKAWERGKLMTMFNKCWPGLPTEPTFMLTEYNLLTRLRVFLEAQTPRPSIWKLRHFLAMEDVSVESAASGIARAARDYGFSEQLNTRTTMELRDFYVQLLKKAEPLAIHRERMKGNLVQFAEGHISITTPRVKEVLQGLL
;
A
#
# COMPACT_ATOMS: atom_id res chain seq x y z
N MET A 1 -44.69 1.96 23.34
CA MET A 1 -43.37 2.63 23.34
C MET A 1 -42.33 1.88 24.18
N SER A 2 -42.68 1.18 25.26
CA SER A 2 -41.73 0.41 26.07
C SER A 2 -41.20 -0.89 25.44
N SER A 3 -41.91 -1.46 24.46
CA SER A 3 -41.52 -2.72 23.80
C SER A 3 -40.45 -2.55 22.71
N PHE A 4 -40.34 -1.35 22.11
CA PHE A 4 -39.33 -1.05 21.08
C PHE A 4 -37.95 -0.73 21.67
N PHE A 5 -37.89 -0.24 22.91
CA PHE A 5 -36.62 -0.02 23.63
C PHE A 5 -35.98 -1.35 24.08
N CYS A 6 -36.76 -2.33 24.54
CA CYS A 6 -36.23 -3.65 24.93
C CYS A 6 -35.59 -4.42 23.76
N PHE A 7 -36.14 -4.34 22.54
CA PHE A 7 -35.59 -5.06 21.38
C PHE A 7 -34.25 -4.47 20.89
N ALA A 8 -34.10 -3.14 20.92
CA ALA A 8 -32.85 -2.47 20.56
C ALA A 8 -31.75 -2.70 21.61
N GLU A 9 -32.10 -2.76 22.90
CA GLU A 9 -31.17 -3.14 23.97
C GLU A 9 -30.77 -4.63 23.89
N MET A 10 -31.71 -5.54 23.61
CA MET A 10 -31.40 -6.98 23.50
C MET A 10 -30.51 -7.34 22.30
N GLU A 11 -30.67 -6.67 21.14
CA GLU A 11 -29.80 -6.91 19.97
C GLU A 11 -28.40 -6.30 20.11
N THR A 12 -28.28 -5.14 20.76
CA THR A 12 -26.97 -4.55 21.08
C THR A 12 -26.22 -5.37 22.12
N ASP A 13 -26.93 -6.01 23.04
CA ASP A 13 -26.35 -6.92 24.04
C ASP A 13 -25.89 -8.26 23.41
N ALA A 14 -26.58 -8.76 22.37
CA ALA A 14 -26.17 -9.97 21.64
C ALA A 14 -24.86 -9.79 20.84
N GLY A 15 -24.70 -8.66 20.13
CA GLY A 15 -23.45 -8.31 19.44
C GLY A 15 -22.28 -8.10 20.41
N ARG A 16 -22.54 -7.46 21.55
CA ARG A 16 -21.59 -7.25 22.64
C ARG A 16 -21.14 -8.57 23.29
N SER A 17 -22.08 -9.47 23.53
CA SER A 17 -21.83 -10.82 24.06
C SER A 17 -20.95 -11.66 23.12
N SER A 18 -21.13 -11.53 21.79
CA SER A 18 -20.33 -12.23 20.79
C SER A 18 -18.86 -11.80 20.77
N VAL A 19 -18.59 -10.49 20.80
CA VAL A 19 -17.22 -9.93 20.80
C VAL A 19 -16.51 -10.22 22.13
N GLU A 20 -17.22 -10.13 23.25
CA GLU A 20 -16.67 -10.48 24.56
C GLU A 20 -16.32 -11.98 24.64
N SER A 21 -17.16 -12.85 24.10
CA SER A 21 -16.88 -14.28 24.01
C SER A 21 -15.65 -14.57 23.14
N ALA A 22 -15.54 -13.93 21.97
CA ALA A 22 -14.39 -14.07 21.08
C ALA A 22 -13.08 -13.56 21.72
N SER A 23 -13.13 -12.45 22.45
CA SER A 23 -11.96 -11.93 23.20
C SER A 23 -11.49 -12.92 24.27
N LYS A 24 -12.42 -13.55 25.00
CA LYS A 24 -12.09 -14.60 25.98
C LYS A 24 -11.48 -15.84 25.32
N GLU A 25 -11.96 -16.24 24.15
CA GLU A 25 -11.39 -17.35 23.36
C GLU A 25 -9.97 -17.03 22.88
N LEU A 26 -9.75 -15.84 22.32
CA LEU A 26 -8.44 -15.38 21.86
C LEU A 26 -7.40 -15.42 23.00
N HIS A 27 -7.74 -14.88 24.17
CA HIS A 27 -6.82 -14.90 25.32
C HIS A 27 -6.50 -16.34 25.76
N ALA A 28 -7.47 -17.25 25.70
CA ALA A 28 -7.28 -18.65 26.09
C ALA A 28 -6.36 -19.40 25.12
N TYR A 29 -6.55 -19.23 23.80
CA TYR A 29 -5.66 -19.84 22.80
C TYR A 29 -4.25 -19.24 22.83
N ALA A 30 -4.12 -17.93 23.05
CA ALA A 30 -2.82 -17.29 23.24
C ALA A 30 -2.06 -17.86 24.46
N LYS A 31 -2.75 -18.16 25.57
CA LYS A 31 -2.15 -18.84 26.74
C LYS A 31 -1.65 -20.24 26.38
N LEU A 32 -2.43 -21.04 25.66
CA LEU A 32 -2.02 -22.38 25.24
C LEU A 32 -0.80 -22.34 24.29
N LEU A 33 -0.84 -21.48 23.28
CA LEU A 33 0.28 -21.31 22.35
C LEU A 33 1.56 -20.87 23.04
N PHE A 34 1.45 -19.96 24.02
CA PHE A 34 2.58 -19.52 24.84
C PHE A 34 3.16 -20.65 25.70
N LEU A 35 2.32 -21.46 26.34
CA LEU A 35 2.77 -22.60 27.14
C LEU A 35 3.47 -23.65 26.26
N ARG A 36 2.94 -23.89 25.05
CA ARG A 36 3.48 -24.86 24.09
C ARG A 36 4.81 -24.40 23.48
N SER A 37 4.85 -23.17 22.97
CA SER A 37 5.92 -22.71 22.07
C SER A 37 6.88 -21.73 22.75
N GLY A 38 6.55 -21.26 23.95
CA GLY A 38 7.28 -20.19 24.64
C GLY A 38 6.90 -18.80 24.11
N ARG A 39 7.70 -17.81 24.52
CA ARG A 39 7.46 -16.40 24.17
C ARG A 39 7.80 -16.08 22.72
N GLN A 40 8.80 -16.75 22.13
CA GLN A 40 9.24 -16.59 20.74
C GLN A 40 8.57 -17.66 19.88
N PHE A 41 7.59 -17.27 19.06
CA PHE A 41 6.78 -18.20 18.27
C PHE A 41 7.26 -18.28 16.81
N GLU A 42 7.43 -17.12 16.17
CA GLU A 42 8.01 -16.98 14.82
C GLU A 42 9.40 -16.33 14.91
N ASP A 43 10.22 -16.45 13.87
CA ASP A 43 11.46 -15.69 13.80
C ASP A 43 11.16 -14.22 13.53
N LYS A 44 12.13 -13.36 13.80
CA LYS A 44 12.02 -11.95 13.50
C LYS A 44 11.89 -11.78 11.98
N THR A 45 10.74 -11.30 11.51
CA THR A 45 10.50 -11.00 10.09
C THR A 45 10.60 -9.50 9.87
N SER A 46 11.51 -9.08 8.99
CA SER A 46 11.49 -7.70 8.48
C SER A 46 10.53 -7.60 7.30
N TYR A 47 9.85 -6.46 7.14
CA TYR A 47 9.18 -6.18 5.89
C TYR A 47 10.24 -6.02 4.79
N ARG A 48 10.23 -6.93 3.81
CA ARG A 48 11.23 -7.05 2.74
C ARG A 48 10.71 -6.48 1.41
N GLY A 49 9.92 -5.41 1.48
CA GLY A 49 9.46 -4.70 0.29
C GLY A 49 10.62 -3.89 -0.29
N LEU A 50 11.28 -4.48 -1.30
CA LEU A 50 12.46 -3.94 -1.99
C LEU A 50 13.63 -3.60 -1.08
N GLU A 51 14.50 -4.59 -0.87
CA GLU A 51 15.81 -4.37 -0.25
C GLU A 51 16.64 -3.39 -1.08
N GLY A 52 16.98 -2.29 -0.41
CA GLY A 52 17.84 -1.21 -0.81
C GLY A 52 17.79 -0.19 0.34
N GLU A 53 18.25 -0.58 1.54
CA GLU A 53 18.61 0.40 2.57
C GLU A 53 19.85 1.16 2.09
N ILE A 54 19.67 2.04 1.10
CA ILE A 54 20.56 3.15 0.83
C ILE A 54 19.84 4.38 1.38
N SER A 55 20.52 5.07 2.30
CA SER A 55 20.07 6.32 2.89
C SER A 55 19.77 7.35 1.79
N PRO A 56 18.88 8.34 2.02
CA PRO A 56 18.63 9.40 1.05
C PRO A 56 19.82 10.36 1.05
N ASP A 57 20.95 9.93 0.49
CA ASP A 57 22.13 10.74 0.19
C ASP A 57 23.16 9.87 -0.58
N GLU A 58 23.02 9.76 -1.90
CA GLU A 58 24.11 9.37 -2.82
C GLU A 58 23.97 10.20 -4.10
N SER A 59 24.46 11.44 -4.04
CA SER A 59 25.10 12.07 -5.19
C SER A 59 26.57 11.67 -5.16
N GLY A 60 27.00 10.78 -6.05
CA GLY A 60 28.41 10.39 -6.13
C GLY A 60 28.72 9.10 -6.92
N ASN A 61 28.61 9.19 -8.25
CA ASN A 61 29.40 8.50 -9.28
C ASN A 61 29.44 6.93 -9.38
N ASP A 62 29.02 6.48 -10.57
CA ASP A 62 29.38 5.27 -11.34
C ASP A 62 29.17 3.84 -10.79
N GLY A 63 28.46 3.03 -11.60
CA GLY A 63 28.70 1.58 -11.67
C GLY A 63 27.48 0.65 -11.66
N ASP A 64 26.75 0.61 -12.78
CA ASP A 64 26.06 -0.55 -13.38
C ASP A 64 25.70 -1.77 -12.50
N SER A 65 24.40 -2.02 -12.27
CA SER A 65 23.77 -3.36 -12.45
C SER A 65 22.29 -3.38 -12.04
N SER A 66 21.47 -3.49 -13.08
CA SER A 66 20.04 -3.86 -13.15
C SER A 66 19.41 -4.70 -12.03
N LYS A 67 18.29 -4.23 -11.45
CA LYS A 67 17.04 -5.00 -11.23
C LYS A 67 15.80 -4.08 -11.25
N ASN A 68 14.92 -4.31 -12.23
CA ASN A 68 13.69 -3.55 -12.49
C ASN A 68 12.57 -3.85 -11.48
N ILE A 69 12.01 -2.81 -10.84
CA ILE A 69 10.69 -2.79 -10.17
C ILE A 69 10.07 -1.38 -10.36
N PRO A 70 8.73 -1.19 -10.51
CA PRO A 70 8.10 0.09 -10.89
C PRO A 70 8.31 1.16 -9.82
N LEU A 71 8.75 2.38 -10.19
CA LEU A 71 9.57 3.22 -9.29
C LEU A 71 9.05 4.61 -8.85
N GLY A 72 7.92 5.13 -9.33
CA GLY A 72 7.52 6.53 -8.98
C GLY A 72 6.52 6.69 -7.84
N ASN A 73 5.57 5.78 -7.62
CA ASN A 73 4.82 5.74 -6.36
C ASN A 73 5.65 5.10 -5.26
N LEU A 74 6.65 4.30 -5.65
CA LEU A 74 7.49 3.58 -4.73
C LEU A 74 8.33 4.54 -3.89
N ASP A 75 8.78 5.68 -4.44
CA ASP A 75 9.64 6.62 -3.72
C ASP A 75 8.85 7.48 -2.73
N VAL A 76 7.71 8.06 -3.13
CA VAL A 76 6.86 8.81 -2.19
C VAL A 76 6.22 7.88 -1.16
N ASP A 77 5.77 6.68 -1.54
CA ASP A 77 5.27 5.70 -0.56
C ASP A 77 6.40 5.17 0.33
N ARG A 78 7.63 5.02 -0.18
CA ARG A 78 8.80 4.70 0.64
C ARG A 78 9.07 5.81 1.62
N LEU A 79 9.03 7.07 1.18
CA LEU A 79 9.20 8.23 2.05
C LEU A 79 8.07 8.32 3.08
N ARG A 80 6.81 8.05 2.73
CA ARG A 80 5.69 7.96 3.68
C ARG A 80 5.91 6.85 4.72
N ARG A 81 6.37 5.66 4.30
CA ARG A 81 6.71 4.55 5.21
C ARG A 81 7.85 4.92 6.15
N GLU A 82 8.94 5.47 5.62
CA GLU A 82 10.09 5.92 6.40
C GLU A 82 9.69 7.04 7.35
N PHE A 83 8.95 8.04 6.88
CA PHE A 83 8.40 9.11 7.71
C PHE A 83 7.61 8.54 8.90
N LEU A 84 6.67 7.62 8.68
CA LEU A 84 5.88 7.03 9.76
C LEU A 84 6.74 6.23 10.76
N ASN A 85 7.72 5.48 10.27
CA ASN A 85 8.67 4.76 11.13
C ASN A 85 9.52 5.74 11.95
N ARG A 86 10.13 6.73 11.30
CA ARG A 86 11.00 7.73 11.93
C ARG A 86 10.24 8.61 12.89
N LEU A 87 9.02 9.03 12.55
CA LEU A 87 8.13 9.77 13.44
C LEU A 87 7.88 8.95 14.72
N SER A 88 7.49 7.68 14.58
CA SER A 88 7.22 6.83 15.74
C SER A 88 8.47 6.59 16.59
N GLU A 89 9.64 6.41 15.97
CA GLU A 89 10.92 6.29 16.67
C GLU A 89 11.30 7.58 17.43
N THR A 90 11.14 8.73 16.79
CA THR A 90 11.45 10.06 17.34
C THR A 90 10.51 10.43 18.49
N VAL A 91 9.24 10.05 18.43
CA VAL A 91 8.31 10.27 19.55
C VAL A 91 8.66 9.34 20.74
N SER A 92 9.22 8.17 20.49
CA SER A 92 9.61 7.17 21.50
C SER A 92 10.93 7.52 22.21
N SER A 93 10.88 8.45 23.17
CA SER A 93 12.06 8.94 23.92
C SER A 93 12.53 8.02 25.05
N MET A 94 11.74 7.02 25.47
CA MET A 94 12.08 6.15 26.61
C MET A 94 12.24 4.67 26.21
N LYS A 95 13.15 3.96 26.90
CA LYS A 95 13.29 2.50 26.75
C LYS A 95 12.06 1.79 27.36
N GLY A 96 11.67 0.65 26.78
CA GLY A 96 10.66 -0.26 27.33
C GLY A 96 9.37 -0.40 26.50
N GLY A 97 8.67 -1.53 26.68
CA GLY A 97 7.46 -1.87 25.90
C GLY A 97 6.31 -0.89 26.08
N ARG A 98 6.23 -0.18 27.22
CA ARG A 98 5.19 0.83 27.48
C ARG A 98 5.35 2.12 26.66
N HIS A 99 6.55 2.38 26.16
CA HIS A 99 6.87 3.58 25.38
C HIS A 99 6.93 3.29 23.87
N VAL A 100 6.40 2.14 23.43
CA VAL A 100 6.25 1.82 22.01
C VAL A 100 5.20 2.74 21.40
N VAL A 101 5.57 3.36 20.29
CA VAL A 101 4.74 4.31 19.55
C VAL A 101 4.40 3.72 18.20
N ALA A 102 3.17 3.92 17.76
CA ALA A 102 2.72 3.60 16.42
C ALA A 102 2.10 4.85 15.77
N SER A 103 2.15 4.93 14.45
CA SER A 103 1.53 6.02 13.69
C SER A 103 0.86 5.53 12.41
N HIS A 104 -0.23 6.18 12.02
CA HIS A 104 -1.02 5.85 10.83
C HIS A 104 -1.38 7.12 10.05
N MET A 105 -1.09 7.13 8.74
CA MET A 105 -1.35 8.28 7.86
C MET A 105 -2.66 8.14 7.08
N PHE A 106 -3.34 9.28 6.91
CA PHE A 106 -4.41 9.51 5.96
C PHE A 106 -4.09 10.80 5.20
N TYR A 107 -4.32 10.80 3.89
CA TYR A 107 -4.02 11.97 3.05
C TYR A 107 -5.18 12.32 2.13
N TRP A 108 -5.30 13.62 1.89
CA TRP A 108 -6.23 14.27 0.97
C TRP A 108 -5.41 15.04 -0.07
N PRO A 109 -6.04 15.60 -1.12
CA PRO A 109 -5.32 16.40 -2.11
C PRO A 109 -4.55 17.59 -1.52
N ASP A 110 -5.02 18.15 -0.41
CA ASP A 110 -4.55 19.41 0.20
C ASP A 110 -4.08 19.28 1.65
N LYS A 111 -4.24 18.12 2.31
CA LYS A 111 -3.90 17.96 3.73
C LYS A 111 -3.49 16.53 4.09
N VAL A 112 -2.73 16.40 5.17
CA VAL A 112 -2.28 15.10 5.70
C VAL A 112 -2.61 15.02 7.19
N LYS A 113 -3.27 13.93 7.62
CA LYS A 113 -3.45 13.61 9.04
C LYS A 113 -2.67 12.37 9.41
N VAL A 114 -1.96 12.41 10.53
CA VAL A 114 -1.21 11.29 11.07
C VAL A 114 -1.65 11.07 12.51
N PHE A 115 -2.28 9.93 12.76
CA PHE A 115 -2.68 9.52 14.10
C PHE A 115 -1.49 8.86 14.79
N VAL A 116 -1.22 9.22 16.04
CA VAL A 116 -0.07 8.70 16.81
C VAL A 116 -0.58 8.11 18.12
N ALA A 117 -0.22 6.87 18.41
CA ALA A 117 -0.58 6.18 19.65
C ALA A 117 0.67 5.68 20.38
N ILE A 118 0.58 5.56 21.70
CA ILE A 118 1.64 5.01 22.56
C ILE A 118 1.06 3.96 23.50
N ASN A 119 1.78 2.88 23.79
CA ASN A 119 1.27 1.79 24.65
C ASN A 119 0.79 2.28 26.03
N LEU A 120 1.50 3.25 26.61
CA LEU A 120 1.11 3.88 27.88
C LEU A 120 -0.20 4.69 27.76
N GLY A 121 -0.50 5.20 26.57
CA GLY A 121 -1.53 6.20 26.27
C GLY A 121 -1.00 7.63 26.36
N PHE A 122 -1.58 8.55 25.59
CA PHE A 122 -1.36 9.99 25.80
C PHE A 122 -2.24 10.47 26.95
N ALA A 123 -1.66 11.24 27.87
CA ALA A 123 -2.42 12.06 28.81
C ALA A 123 -2.55 13.47 28.22
N GLU A 124 -3.76 14.04 28.30
CA GLU A 124 -4.03 15.39 27.82
C GLU A 124 -3.19 16.40 28.63
N GLY A 125 -2.42 17.25 27.94
CA GLY A 125 -1.50 18.20 28.57
C GLY A 125 -0.08 17.70 28.90
N ASP A 126 0.22 16.42 28.63
CA ASP A 126 1.55 15.83 28.86
C ASP A 126 2.66 16.46 27.98
N VAL A 127 3.91 16.37 28.42
CA VAL A 127 5.11 16.83 27.71
C VAL A 127 5.18 16.25 26.29
N LEU A 128 4.80 14.97 26.13
CA LEU A 128 4.74 14.30 24.82
C LEU A 128 3.67 14.88 23.89
N TYR A 129 2.53 15.31 24.45
CA TYR A 129 1.46 15.96 23.68
C TYR A 129 1.97 17.30 23.12
N LYS A 130 2.61 18.11 23.98
CA LYS A 130 3.22 19.39 23.60
C LYS A 130 4.33 19.22 22.57
N PHE A 131 5.19 18.22 22.76
CA PHE A 131 6.24 17.88 21.79
C PHE A 131 5.66 17.55 20.41
N LEU A 132 4.59 16.75 20.35
CA LEU A 132 3.97 16.37 19.08
C LEU A 132 3.37 17.59 18.36
N GLY A 133 2.75 18.51 19.11
CA GLY A 133 2.27 19.79 18.59
C GLY A 133 3.39 20.65 18.01
N ASN A 134 4.49 20.83 18.76
CA ASN A 134 5.65 21.60 18.30
C ASN A 134 6.32 20.96 17.07
N LEU A 135 6.42 19.63 17.04
CA LEU A 135 6.92 18.89 15.89
C LEU A 135 6.02 19.10 14.65
N CYS A 136 4.71 19.07 14.83
CA CYS A 136 3.75 19.35 13.76
C CYS A 136 3.97 20.75 13.18
N THR A 137 4.08 21.78 14.04
CA THR A 137 4.34 23.16 13.62
C THR A 137 5.65 23.30 12.86
N ALA A 138 6.75 22.74 13.39
CA ALA A 138 8.06 22.81 12.74
C ALA A 138 8.05 22.18 11.34
N LEU A 139 7.37 21.04 11.16
CA LEU A 139 7.26 20.39 9.85
C LEU A 139 6.40 21.20 8.86
N LYS A 140 5.32 21.83 9.32
CA LYS A 140 4.52 22.75 8.48
C LYS A 140 5.34 23.95 8.02
N GLU A 141 6.11 24.56 8.92
CA GLU A 141 6.98 25.69 8.58
C GLU A 141 8.00 25.30 7.52
N ILE A 142 8.66 24.14 7.66
CA ILE A 142 9.61 23.63 6.67
C ILE A 142 8.92 23.37 5.31
N ALA A 143 7.68 22.89 5.31
CA ALA A 143 6.91 22.64 4.10
C ALA A 143 6.48 23.93 3.36
N ALA A 144 6.28 25.03 4.10
CA ALA A 144 5.75 26.29 3.56
C ALA A 144 6.81 27.25 2.99
N ILE A 145 8.09 27.06 3.31
CA ILE A 145 9.16 28.05 3.08
C ILE A 145 10.01 27.70 1.84
N PRO A 146 10.41 28.69 0.99
CA PRO A 146 11.37 28.49 -0.11
C PRO A 146 12.79 28.14 0.39
N ASP A 147 13.59 27.45 -0.43
CA ASP A 147 14.89 26.88 -0.03
C ASP A 147 15.92 27.87 0.58
N ASN A 148 15.74 29.18 0.38
CA ASN A 148 16.68 30.22 0.85
C ASN A 148 16.56 30.61 2.34
N GLN A 149 15.52 30.16 3.06
CA GLN A 149 15.33 30.43 4.50
C GLN A 149 15.25 29.15 5.33
N THR A 150 15.52 27.98 4.73
CA THR A 150 15.24 26.70 5.38
C THR A 150 16.18 26.39 6.55
N GLU A 151 17.43 26.84 6.50
CA GLU A 151 18.49 26.47 7.46
C GLU A 151 18.08 26.75 8.92
N LYS A 152 17.53 27.93 9.19
CA LYS A 152 17.07 28.33 10.53
C LYS A 152 15.94 27.44 11.06
N HIS A 153 14.99 27.04 10.22
CA HIS A 153 13.87 26.19 10.63
C HIS A 153 14.30 24.74 10.81
N THR A 154 15.24 24.26 9.98
CA THR A 154 15.85 22.94 10.14
C THR A 154 16.69 22.86 11.41
N ASP A 155 17.42 23.92 11.78
CA ASP A 155 18.17 23.98 13.04
C ASP A 155 17.25 23.98 14.26
N ALA A 156 16.15 24.73 14.20
CA ALA A 156 15.15 24.74 15.27
C ALA A 156 14.53 23.35 15.49
N LEU A 157 14.19 22.66 14.40
CA LEU A 157 13.71 21.27 14.44
C LEU A 157 14.78 20.35 15.05
N TRP A 158 16.02 20.43 14.57
CA TRP A 158 17.14 19.60 15.06
C TRP A 158 17.35 19.76 16.57
N ASN A 159 17.40 21.00 17.05
CA ASN A 159 17.57 21.32 18.46
C ASN A 159 16.43 20.76 19.33
N MET A 160 15.20 20.82 18.83
CA MET A 160 14.04 20.23 19.50
C MET A 160 14.14 18.70 19.58
N LEU A 161 14.57 18.03 18.50
CA LEU A 161 14.74 16.57 18.49
C LEU A 161 15.84 16.09 19.43
N LEU A 162 16.99 16.78 19.45
CA LEU A 162 18.11 16.49 20.37
C LEU A 162 17.68 16.60 21.83
N ARG A 163 16.96 17.67 22.20
CA ARG A 163 16.46 17.87 23.57
C ARG A 163 15.51 16.75 24.00
N HIS A 164 14.57 16.40 23.13
CA HIS A 164 13.58 15.34 23.40
C HIS A 164 14.23 13.95 23.59
N GLN A 165 15.31 13.67 22.85
CA GLN A 165 15.98 12.36 22.86
C GLN A 165 17.14 12.25 23.87
N SER A 166 17.48 13.33 24.57
CA SER A 166 18.60 13.42 25.52
C SER A 166 18.71 12.23 26.49
N SER A 167 17.63 11.84 27.16
CA SER A 167 17.63 10.71 28.11
C SER A 167 18.04 9.37 27.46
N ARG A 168 17.62 9.15 26.21
CA ARG A 168 17.93 7.96 25.45
C ARG A 168 19.34 7.99 24.90
N LEU A 169 19.80 9.15 24.43
CA LEU A 169 21.18 9.34 23.97
C LEU A 169 22.17 9.11 25.12
N ASN A 170 21.92 9.66 26.30
CA ASN A 170 22.76 9.44 27.49
C ASN A 170 22.93 7.96 27.84
N ALA A 171 21.86 7.16 27.73
CA ALA A 171 21.94 5.72 27.97
C ALA A 171 22.85 5.00 26.96
N VAL A 172 22.79 5.40 25.68
CA VAL A 172 23.63 4.84 24.60
C VAL A 172 25.08 5.29 24.75
N ILE A 173 25.30 6.55 25.13
CA ILE A 173 26.63 7.09 25.40
C ILE A 173 27.28 6.32 26.55
N ALA A 174 26.54 5.98 27.60
CA ALA A 174 27.04 5.12 28.67
C ALA A 174 27.41 3.71 28.19
N ASP A 175 26.57 3.11 27.34
CA ASP A 175 26.83 1.79 26.74
C ASP A 175 28.08 1.84 25.81
N LEU A 176 28.21 2.88 24.98
CA LEU A 176 29.37 3.13 24.11
C LEU A 176 30.66 3.33 24.90
N ARG A 177 30.64 4.12 25.98
CA ARG A 177 31.78 4.28 26.90
C ARG A 177 32.22 2.96 27.50
N GLN A 178 31.32 2.02 27.71
CA GLN A 178 31.69 0.70 28.24
C GLN A 178 32.27 -0.21 27.15
N ILE A 179 31.79 -0.11 25.91
CA ILE A 179 32.32 -0.86 24.76
C ILE A 179 33.70 -0.35 24.36
N MET A 180 33.90 0.98 24.33
CA MET A 180 35.16 1.62 23.94
C MET A 180 36.34 1.27 24.85
N LYS A 181 36.10 0.91 26.11
CA LYS A 181 37.16 0.41 27.03
C LYS A 181 37.86 -0.85 26.52
N ASN A 182 37.26 -1.60 25.61
CA ASN A 182 37.90 -2.77 25.00
C ASN A 182 38.96 -2.39 23.94
N PHE A 183 39.00 -1.12 23.53
CA PHE A 183 39.90 -0.60 22.49
C PHE A 183 40.86 0.44 23.09
N GLN A 184 41.69 0.03 24.04
CA GLN A 184 42.57 0.93 24.80
C GLN A 184 43.51 1.77 23.92
N HIS A 185 43.93 1.24 22.77
CA HIS A 185 44.78 1.96 21.80
C HIS A 185 44.08 3.16 21.13
N LEU A 186 42.74 3.20 21.14
CA LEU A 186 41.92 4.29 20.58
C LEU A 186 41.54 5.34 21.62
N LEU A 187 41.77 5.05 22.91
CA LEU A 187 41.43 5.98 23.98
C LEU A 187 42.45 7.12 24.03
N PRO A 188 42.02 8.34 24.41
CA PRO A 188 42.95 9.43 24.67
C PRO A 188 44.02 9.00 25.67
N GLN A 189 45.29 9.04 25.30
CA GLN A 189 46.37 8.76 26.25
C GLN A 189 46.45 9.91 27.27
N HIS A 190 46.51 9.57 28.56
CA HIS A 190 46.79 10.53 29.61
C HIS A 190 48.25 11.00 29.50
N SER A 191 48.52 11.94 28.61
CA SER A 191 49.80 12.64 28.55
C SER A 191 49.54 14.13 28.32
N SER A 192 49.64 14.87 29.43
CA SER A 192 49.95 16.29 29.62
C SER A 192 49.17 17.37 28.83
N PRO A 193 48.77 18.47 29.49
CA PRO A 193 47.98 19.54 28.87
C PRO A 193 48.89 20.51 28.13
N GLU A 194 49.20 20.26 26.85
CA GLU A 194 49.79 21.30 26.01
C GLU A 194 49.15 21.37 24.62
N SER A 195 48.94 22.62 24.20
CA SER A 195 48.37 23.14 22.95
C SER A 195 46.83 23.19 22.85
N THR A 196 46.35 24.38 23.21
CA THR A 196 45.15 25.02 22.65
C THR A 196 45.11 24.89 21.12
N SER A 197 44.18 24.08 20.61
CA SER A 197 43.55 24.35 19.32
C SER A 197 42.06 24.43 19.56
N ASP A 198 41.46 25.54 19.11
CA ASP A 198 40.04 25.84 19.21
C ASP A 198 39.14 24.63 18.90
N GLY A 199 38.07 24.52 19.70
CA GLY A 199 37.03 23.49 19.60
C GLY A 199 36.12 23.67 18.39
N VAL A 200 36.68 23.72 17.19
CA VAL A 200 35.95 23.65 15.94
C VAL A 200 36.19 22.25 15.38
N LEU A 201 35.13 21.43 15.33
CA LEU A 201 35.14 20.21 14.53
C LEU A 201 35.54 20.57 13.10
N PRO A 202 36.51 19.88 12.46
CA PRO A 202 36.74 20.09 11.04
C PRO A 202 35.42 19.85 10.30
N ASP A 203 35.06 20.81 9.45
CA ASP A 203 33.93 20.66 8.53
C ASP A 203 34.17 19.37 7.73
N MET A 204 33.32 18.37 7.95
CA MET A 204 33.49 17.02 7.39
C MET A 204 33.14 16.98 5.88
N ASP A 205 32.75 18.12 5.30
CA ASP A 205 32.70 18.32 3.85
C ASP A 205 34.14 18.53 3.32
N GLY A 206 34.83 17.41 3.08
CA GLY A 206 36.02 17.36 2.20
C GLY A 206 37.29 16.75 2.79
N VAL A 207 37.35 16.41 4.08
CA VAL A 207 38.50 15.71 4.68
C VAL A 207 38.14 14.25 4.93
N VAL A 208 38.73 13.33 4.13
CA VAL A 208 38.60 11.89 4.34
C VAL A 208 39.47 11.49 5.53
N LEU A 209 38.90 11.54 6.73
CA LEU A 209 39.50 10.90 7.90
C LEU A 209 39.45 9.38 7.73
N ASP A 210 40.53 8.70 8.11
CA ASP A 210 40.53 7.24 8.12
C ASP A 210 39.62 6.67 9.24
N PHE A 211 39.34 5.37 9.15
CA PHE A 211 38.44 4.68 10.08
C PHE A 211 38.93 4.78 11.54
N GLU A 212 40.23 4.68 11.77
CA GLU A 212 40.81 4.68 13.11
C GLU A 212 40.75 6.08 13.74
N ASP A 213 41.02 7.12 12.95
CA ASP A 213 40.98 8.52 13.37
C ASP A 213 39.55 8.95 13.73
N CYS A 214 38.55 8.48 12.99
CA CYS A 214 37.15 8.70 13.34
C CYS A 214 36.77 8.02 14.67
N LEU A 215 37.29 6.81 14.95
CA LEU A 215 37.08 6.14 16.23
C LEU A 215 37.81 6.82 17.39
N LYS A 216 39.02 7.36 17.15
CA LYS A 216 39.75 8.19 18.13
C LYS A 216 39.01 9.47 18.44
N LEU A 217 38.45 10.14 17.43
CA LEU A 217 37.63 11.33 17.61
C LEU A 217 36.35 11.00 18.40
N LEU A 218 35.69 9.88 18.09
CA LEU A 218 34.55 9.39 18.85
C LEU A 218 34.91 9.13 20.31
N ALA A 219 36.06 8.51 20.58
CA ALA A 219 36.56 8.30 21.94
C ALA A 219 36.82 9.63 22.65
N LYS A 220 37.46 10.60 21.99
CA LYS A 220 37.70 11.95 22.54
C LYS A 220 36.38 12.63 22.96
N LEU A 221 35.35 12.57 22.11
CA LEU A 221 34.03 13.14 22.42
C LEU A 221 33.29 12.39 23.53
N LEU A 222 33.48 11.06 23.63
CA LEU A 222 32.85 10.25 24.68
C LEU A 222 33.45 10.53 26.06
N TYR A 223 34.75 10.79 26.17
CA TYR A 223 35.45 10.97 27.45
C TYR A 223 35.90 12.42 27.75
N GLY A 224 35.66 13.37 26.84
CA GLY A 224 35.97 14.78 27.06
C GLY A 224 35.07 15.45 28.10
N ASP A 225 35.67 16.33 28.92
CA ASP A 225 35.01 17.03 30.05
C ASP A 225 34.58 18.48 29.73
N ASN A 226 34.82 18.98 28.51
CA ASN A 226 34.81 20.43 28.24
C ASN A 226 33.54 21.01 27.58
N ASP A 227 32.67 20.18 27.00
CA ASP A 227 31.50 20.68 26.25
C ASP A 227 30.23 20.67 27.09
N SER A 228 29.29 21.58 26.81
CA SER A 228 27.93 21.46 27.33
C SER A 228 27.37 20.09 26.92
N ASP A 229 26.57 19.45 27.80
CA ASP A 229 25.97 18.15 27.48
C ASP A 229 25.29 18.19 26.10
N TRP A 230 24.70 19.32 25.73
CA TRP A 230 24.01 19.54 24.46
C TRP A 230 24.92 19.54 23.22
N GLU A 231 26.04 20.30 23.21
CA GLU A 231 27.01 20.31 22.09
C GLU A 231 27.66 18.94 21.90
N ARG A 232 27.95 18.26 23.01
CA ARG A 232 28.47 16.89 23.00
C ARG A 232 27.49 15.93 22.33
N HIS A 233 26.19 16.01 22.67
CA HIS A 233 25.17 15.18 22.02
C HIS A 233 25.09 15.43 20.51
N ASN A 234 25.11 16.70 20.09
CA ASN A 234 25.11 17.06 18.67
C ASN A 234 26.30 16.44 17.91
N SER A 235 27.51 16.65 18.44
CA SER A 235 28.75 16.16 17.84
C SER A 235 28.80 14.64 17.77
N LEU A 236 28.42 13.96 18.86
CA LEU A 236 28.39 12.50 18.92
C LEU A 236 27.39 11.89 17.94
N VAL A 237 26.21 12.47 17.80
CA VAL A 237 25.17 11.99 16.87
C VAL A 237 25.62 12.18 15.41
N ASN A 238 26.15 13.36 15.07
CA ASN A 238 26.62 13.65 13.70
C ASN A 238 27.81 12.76 13.31
N LEU A 239 28.81 12.64 14.19
CA LEU A 239 29.97 11.76 13.95
C LEU A 239 29.55 10.30 13.84
N SER A 240 28.62 9.83 14.69
CA SER A 240 28.12 8.46 14.62
C SER A 240 27.34 8.18 13.33
N HIS A 241 26.57 9.16 12.85
CA HIS A 241 25.89 9.07 11.55
C HIS A 241 26.89 9.00 10.40
N ALA A 242 27.93 9.83 10.41
CA ALA A 242 29.00 9.79 9.42
C ALA A 242 29.75 8.44 9.44
N LEU A 243 30.20 7.98 10.61
CA LEU A 243 30.86 6.68 10.80
C LEU A 243 30.02 5.52 10.25
N TYR A 244 28.73 5.51 10.54
CA TYR A 244 27.83 4.44 10.11
C TYR A 244 27.55 4.45 8.60
N ARG A 245 27.59 5.64 7.97
CA ARG A 245 27.37 5.79 6.52
C ARG A 245 28.64 5.50 5.72
N THR A 246 29.80 5.96 6.20
CA THR A 246 31.06 5.91 5.46
C THR A 246 31.71 4.53 5.52
N PHE A 247 31.61 3.82 6.64
CA PHE A 247 32.34 2.56 6.85
C PHE A 247 31.40 1.35 6.91
N PRO A 248 31.62 0.31 6.09
CA PRO A 248 30.78 -0.87 6.10
C PRO A 248 30.99 -1.71 7.36
N ALA A 249 30.00 -2.53 7.71
CA ALA A 249 30.00 -3.35 8.93
C ALA A 249 31.24 -4.26 9.07
N GLU A 250 31.86 -4.65 7.96
CA GLU A 250 33.07 -5.47 7.89
C GLU A 250 34.26 -4.83 8.63
N HIS A 251 34.40 -3.50 8.57
CA HIS A 251 35.47 -2.76 9.25
C HIS A 251 35.34 -2.89 10.78
N PHE A 252 34.10 -2.87 11.27
CA PHE A 252 33.81 -3.09 12.68
C PHE A 252 33.94 -4.57 13.07
N GLN A 253 33.52 -5.50 12.20
CA GLN A 253 33.66 -6.94 12.42
C GLN A 253 35.13 -7.36 12.54
N ALA A 254 36.05 -6.69 11.84
CA ALA A 254 37.49 -6.90 11.96
C ALA A 254 38.01 -6.63 13.39
N LEU A 255 37.31 -5.80 14.18
CA LEU A 255 37.59 -5.55 15.60
C LEU A 255 36.99 -6.64 16.54
N GLY A 256 36.41 -7.71 15.98
CA GLY A 256 35.82 -8.83 16.69
C GLY A 256 34.48 -8.54 17.36
N ARG A 257 34.09 -9.38 18.34
CA ARG A 257 32.76 -9.29 19.01
C ARG A 257 32.47 -7.96 19.70
N ALA A 258 33.50 -7.22 20.10
CA ALA A 258 33.34 -5.88 20.67
C ALA A 258 33.05 -4.85 19.56
N GLY A 259 33.63 -5.04 18.38
CA GLY A 259 33.38 -4.24 17.18
C GLY A 259 31.95 -4.36 16.67
N ASP A 260 31.38 -5.56 16.67
CA ASP A 260 29.96 -5.77 16.33
C ASP A 260 29.01 -4.95 17.22
N LYS A 261 29.32 -4.91 18.52
CA LYS A 261 28.55 -4.12 19.49
C LYS A 261 28.78 -2.62 19.29
N LEU A 262 30.02 -2.23 18.98
CA LEU A 262 30.37 -0.85 18.69
C LEU A 262 29.59 -0.33 17.47
N HIS A 263 29.57 -1.09 16.38
CA HIS A 263 28.79 -0.78 15.18
C HIS A 263 27.29 -0.60 15.49
N GLN A 264 26.72 -1.49 16.32
CA GLN A 264 25.31 -1.42 16.71
C GLN A 264 24.98 -0.15 17.49
N GLU A 265 25.79 0.20 18.49
CA GLU A 265 25.54 1.39 19.32
C GLU A 265 25.84 2.69 18.56
N ILE A 266 26.85 2.72 17.69
CA ILE A 266 27.11 3.85 16.77
C ILE A 266 25.91 4.05 15.83
N GLY A 267 25.42 2.98 15.21
CA GLY A 267 24.24 3.05 14.34
C GLY A 267 22.97 3.46 15.07
N PHE A 268 22.86 3.17 16.37
CA PHE A 268 21.78 3.68 17.20
C PHE A 268 21.91 5.18 17.47
N LEU A 269 23.11 5.65 17.78
CA LEU A 269 23.37 7.05 18.09
C LEU A 269 23.18 7.94 16.86
N GLY A 270 23.73 7.54 15.70
CA GLY A 270 23.58 8.25 14.42
C GLY A 270 22.15 8.25 13.87
N ARG A 271 21.28 7.36 14.36
CA ARG A 271 19.90 7.23 13.87
C ARG A 271 19.06 8.49 14.02
N LEU A 272 19.32 9.29 15.06
CA LEU A 272 18.58 10.53 15.26
C LEU A 272 18.78 11.48 14.06
N GLN A 273 20.01 11.53 13.51
CA GLN A 273 20.32 12.30 12.32
C GLN A 273 19.60 11.75 11.08
N THR A 274 19.55 10.41 10.94
CA THR A 274 18.75 9.77 9.87
C THR A 274 17.26 10.13 10.00
N SER A 275 16.69 10.06 11.21
CA SER A 275 15.30 10.43 11.46
C SER A 275 15.03 11.89 11.14
N PHE A 276 15.92 12.80 11.53
CA PHE A 276 15.83 14.21 11.21
C PHE A 276 15.81 14.45 9.69
N ARG A 277 16.77 13.88 8.95
CA ARG A 277 16.83 14.01 7.47
C ARG A 277 15.55 13.51 6.80
N VAL A 278 15.01 12.37 7.23
CA VAL A 278 13.74 11.83 6.68
C VAL A 278 12.55 12.73 7.01
N LEU A 279 12.47 13.29 8.23
CA LEU A 279 11.39 14.20 8.61
C LEU A 279 11.41 15.48 7.75
N VAL A 280 12.60 16.04 7.50
CA VAL A 280 12.79 17.19 6.62
C VAL A 280 12.46 16.86 5.16
N ALA A 281 12.94 15.72 4.65
CA ALA A 281 12.64 15.26 3.29
C ALA A 281 11.12 15.04 3.10
N ALA A 282 10.46 14.43 4.08
CA ALA A 282 9.01 14.22 4.06
C ALA A 282 8.24 15.55 4.05
N ALA A 283 8.63 16.52 4.88
CA ALA A 283 8.01 17.84 4.89
C ALA A 283 8.13 18.58 3.55
N ARG A 284 9.24 18.38 2.83
CA ARG A 284 9.48 19.02 1.53
C ARG A 284 8.82 18.31 0.36
N GLN A 285 8.76 16.97 0.38
CA GLN A 285 8.41 16.16 -0.79
C GLN A 285 7.00 15.58 -0.74
N ILE A 286 6.40 15.41 0.45
CA ILE A 286 5.03 14.86 0.55
C ILE A 286 4.02 16.00 0.45
N SER A 287 3.14 15.92 -0.57
CA SER A 287 2.04 16.86 -0.78
C SER A 287 1.07 16.92 0.41
N GLY A 288 0.62 18.12 0.79
CA GLY A 288 -0.33 18.35 1.88
C GLY A 288 0.31 18.47 3.27
N PHE A 289 1.65 18.52 3.37
CA PHE A 289 2.36 18.75 4.63
C PHE A 289 2.29 20.20 5.13
N ASP A 290 1.99 21.14 4.23
CA ASP A 290 1.56 22.51 4.56
C ASP A 290 0.31 22.52 5.45
N ASP A 291 -0.58 21.54 5.28
CA ASP A 291 -1.66 21.23 6.23
C ASP A 291 -1.51 19.85 6.91
N LEU A 292 -0.35 19.61 7.52
CA LEU A 292 -0.11 18.43 8.36
C LEU A 292 -0.85 18.48 9.72
N SER A 293 -1.47 17.39 10.16
CA SER A 293 -1.98 17.27 11.53
C SER A 293 -1.43 16.01 12.19
N LEU A 294 -0.64 16.16 13.25
CA LEU A 294 -0.22 15.05 14.11
C LEU A 294 -1.21 14.92 15.28
N ILE A 295 -2.07 13.90 15.24
CA ILE A 295 -3.19 13.73 16.17
C ILE A 295 -2.85 12.65 17.20
N PRO A 296 -2.63 12.99 18.47
CA PRO A 296 -2.40 12.01 19.52
C PRO A 296 -3.69 11.26 19.85
N VAL A 297 -3.61 9.93 19.88
CA VAL A 297 -4.70 9.05 20.29
C VAL A 297 -4.73 8.97 21.81
N VAL A 298 -5.64 9.72 22.41
CA VAL A 298 -5.86 9.73 23.87
C VAL A 298 -6.51 8.41 24.29
N ARG A 299 -6.00 7.82 25.36
CA ARG A 299 -6.48 6.54 25.88
C ARG A 299 -7.92 6.69 26.38
N LEU A 300 -8.84 5.84 25.93
CA LEU A 300 -10.17 5.72 26.51
C LEU A 300 -10.01 5.46 28.03
N LYS A 301 -10.60 6.32 28.87
CA LYS A 301 -10.57 6.22 30.35
C LYS A 301 -11.30 4.99 30.92
N THR A 302 -11.68 4.03 30.08
CA THR A 302 -12.31 2.79 30.52
C THR A 302 -11.24 1.88 31.15
N ARG A 303 -11.08 1.97 32.47
CA ARG A 303 -10.71 0.81 33.30
C ARG A 303 -11.84 -0.21 33.14
N VAL A 304 -11.85 -0.94 32.02
CA VAL A 304 -12.72 -2.09 31.85
C VAL A 304 -12.29 -3.08 32.94
N LYS A 305 -13.18 -3.35 33.91
CA LYS A 305 -13.00 -4.50 34.80
C LYS A 305 -12.73 -5.70 33.89
N PRO A 306 -11.64 -6.46 34.08
CA PRO A 306 -11.32 -7.58 33.19
C PRO A 306 -12.59 -8.43 33.00
N PRO A 307 -13.00 -8.77 31.76
CA PRO A 307 -14.16 -9.59 31.46
C PRO A 307 -14.46 -10.59 32.57
N SER A 308 -15.69 -10.51 33.07
CA SER A 308 -16.23 -11.44 34.05
C SER A 308 -15.95 -12.86 33.56
N GLN A 309 -15.03 -13.52 34.26
CA GLN A 309 -14.54 -14.89 34.08
C GLN A 309 -13.81 -15.18 32.75
N GLU A 310 -12.48 -15.24 32.81
CA GLU A 310 -11.64 -15.86 31.77
C GLU A 310 -12.09 -17.30 31.48
N TRP A 311 -11.86 -17.79 30.26
CA TRP A 311 -12.10 -19.21 29.96
C TRP A 311 -11.19 -20.11 30.79
N SER A 312 -11.78 -21.18 31.35
CA SER A 312 -11.03 -22.25 31.99
C SER A 312 -10.32 -23.12 30.96
N LEU A 313 -9.29 -23.86 31.39
CA LEU A 313 -8.62 -24.84 30.53
C LEU A 313 -9.63 -25.86 29.95
N ALA A 314 -10.58 -26.32 30.75
CA ALA A 314 -11.62 -27.25 30.32
C ALA A 314 -12.51 -26.67 29.21
N LYS A 315 -12.96 -25.42 29.37
CA LYS A 315 -13.74 -24.72 28.34
C LYS A 315 -12.94 -24.52 27.05
N THR A 316 -11.65 -24.22 27.18
CA THR A 316 -10.74 -24.03 26.06
C THR A 316 -10.55 -25.32 25.26
N PHE A 317 -10.33 -26.46 25.94
CA PHE A 317 -10.22 -27.77 25.30
C PHE A 317 -11.52 -28.19 24.61
N HIS A 318 -12.66 -27.95 25.27
CA HIS A 318 -13.97 -28.21 24.67
C HIS A 318 -14.16 -27.40 23.37
N ALA A 319 -13.79 -26.11 23.35
CA ALA A 319 -13.88 -25.27 22.15
C ALA A 319 -12.98 -25.75 21.00
N LEU A 320 -11.82 -26.35 21.32
CA LEU A 320 -10.93 -27.01 20.36
C LEU A 320 -11.43 -28.38 19.88
N ASN A 321 -12.57 -28.86 20.37
CA ASN A 321 -13.08 -30.23 20.16
C ASN A 321 -12.12 -31.31 20.70
N LEU A 322 -11.46 -31.04 21.83
CA LEU A 322 -10.56 -31.97 22.51
C LEU A 322 -11.09 -32.34 23.88
N GLN A 323 -10.91 -33.61 24.27
CA GLN A 323 -11.18 -34.05 25.64
C GLN A 323 -9.98 -33.70 26.55
N LEU A 324 -10.24 -33.16 27.75
CA LEU A 324 -9.18 -32.83 28.71
C LEU A 324 -8.68 -34.09 29.45
N ASN A 325 -7.83 -34.86 28.77
CA ASN A 325 -7.12 -36.03 29.27
C ASN A 325 -5.62 -35.97 28.91
N ASP A 326 -4.80 -36.78 29.57
CA ASP A 326 -3.35 -36.75 29.39
C ASP A 326 -2.94 -37.06 27.94
N THR A 327 -3.64 -37.98 27.25
CA THR A 327 -3.37 -38.32 25.84
C THR A 327 -3.54 -37.13 24.89
N ALA A 328 -4.61 -36.35 25.07
CA ALA A 328 -4.87 -35.15 24.26
C ALA A 328 -3.90 -34.02 24.59
N ILE A 329 -3.51 -33.90 25.85
CA ILE A 329 -2.49 -32.92 26.29
C ILE A 329 -1.12 -33.27 25.71
N ASP A 330 -0.73 -34.54 25.75
CA ASP A 330 0.54 -35.02 25.20
C ASP A 330 0.60 -34.77 23.68
N LYS A 331 -0.51 -34.98 22.96
CA LYS A 331 -0.61 -34.65 21.52
C LYS A 331 -0.58 -33.14 21.25
N LEU A 332 -1.32 -32.34 22.04
CA LEU A 332 -1.40 -30.89 21.83
C LEU A 332 -0.08 -30.18 22.15
N MET A 333 0.63 -30.68 23.16
CA MET A 333 1.84 -30.07 23.73
C MET A 333 3.12 -30.78 23.29
N GLU A 334 3.09 -31.58 22.21
CA GLU A 334 4.14 -32.49 21.70
C GLU A 334 5.59 -32.11 22.09
N PRO A 335 6.46 -33.08 22.40
CA PRO A 335 7.68 -32.84 23.15
C PRO A 335 8.69 -32.00 22.35
N SER A 336 8.62 -30.68 22.48
CA SER A 336 9.81 -29.84 22.29
C SER A 336 10.84 -30.37 23.27
N SER A 337 11.99 -30.85 22.78
CA SER A 337 13.33 -31.18 23.35
C SER A 337 13.67 -30.93 24.85
N SER A 338 12.68 -30.77 25.71
CA SER A 338 12.73 -30.37 27.10
C SER A 338 12.37 -31.57 27.94
N LYS A 339 13.09 -31.77 29.05
CA LYS A 339 12.92 -32.87 30.02
C LYS A 339 11.56 -32.83 30.76
N VAL A 340 10.58 -32.08 30.26
CA VAL A 340 9.34 -31.75 30.93
C VAL A 340 8.18 -32.53 30.31
N ARG A 341 7.69 -33.54 31.04
CA ARG A 341 6.44 -34.23 30.71
C ARG A 341 5.25 -33.33 31.07
N TRP A 342 4.34 -33.10 30.12
CA TRP A 342 3.08 -32.41 30.38
C TRP A 342 2.09 -33.40 31.00
N THR A 343 1.34 -32.95 32.00
CA THR A 343 0.24 -33.70 32.60
C THR A 343 -0.95 -32.76 32.74
N LYS A 344 -2.16 -33.31 32.86
CA LYS A 344 -3.38 -32.54 33.11
C LYS A 344 -3.24 -31.55 34.27
N ASN A 345 -2.69 -32.00 35.39
CA ASN A 345 -2.51 -31.14 36.58
C ASN A 345 -1.47 -30.04 36.34
N LYS A 346 -0.37 -30.36 35.64
CA LYS A 346 0.67 -29.38 35.32
C LYS A 346 0.13 -28.30 34.38
N LEU A 347 -0.54 -28.69 33.29
CA LEU A 347 -1.10 -27.74 32.34
C LEU A 347 -2.18 -26.86 32.98
N LEU A 348 -3.03 -27.45 33.83
CA LEU A 348 -4.06 -26.71 34.57
C LEU A 348 -3.47 -25.66 35.51
N ASN A 349 -2.43 -26.02 36.25
CA ASN A 349 -1.72 -25.10 37.14
C ASN A 349 -1.00 -23.99 36.37
N ASP A 350 -0.29 -24.33 35.29
CA ASP A 350 0.47 -23.38 34.49
C ASP A 350 -0.44 -22.42 33.72
N PHE A 351 -1.55 -22.91 33.16
CA PHE A 351 -2.59 -22.10 32.51
C PHE A 351 -3.25 -21.13 33.49
N SER A 352 -3.55 -21.60 34.71
CA SER A 352 -4.15 -20.78 35.77
C SER A 352 -3.17 -19.74 36.34
N ARG A 353 -1.87 -20.02 36.31
CA ARG A 353 -0.81 -19.08 36.74
C ARG A 353 -0.60 -17.93 35.75
N LEU A 354 -1.00 -18.09 34.48
CA LEU A 354 -0.93 -17.05 33.45
C LEU A 354 -2.10 -16.04 33.49
N LYS A 355 -2.82 -15.93 34.62
CA LYS A 355 -3.80 -14.86 34.86
C LYS A 355 -3.08 -13.51 34.84
N SER A 356 -3.50 -12.60 33.96
CA SER A 356 -2.84 -11.30 33.83
C SER A 356 -3.45 -10.27 34.79
N PRO A 357 -2.63 -9.55 35.57
CA PRO A 357 -3.10 -8.39 36.33
C PRO A 357 -3.25 -7.12 35.48
N THR A 358 -2.73 -7.08 34.24
CA THR A 358 -2.67 -5.85 33.43
C THR A 358 -2.78 -6.15 31.93
N TRP A 359 -4.00 -6.26 31.40
CA TRP A 359 -4.22 -6.25 29.96
C TRP A 359 -3.97 -4.84 29.40
N GLU A 360 -2.99 -4.72 28.50
CA GLU A 360 -2.64 -3.47 27.84
C GLU A 360 -3.06 -3.54 26.36
N VAL A 361 -3.68 -2.47 25.86
CA VAL A 361 -3.97 -2.33 24.43
C VAL A 361 -2.72 -1.75 23.78
N HIS A 362 -2.11 -2.49 22.87
CA HIS A 362 -0.93 -2.02 22.16
C HIS A 362 -1.25 -0.85 21.23
N ALA A 363 -0.29 0.03 20.97
CA ALA A 363 -0.41 1.27 20.22
C ALA A 363 -0.97 1.02 18.82
N GLU A 364 -0.55 -0.06 18.15
CA GLU A 364 -1.10 -0.42 16.83
C GLU A 364 -2.61 -0.66 16.89
N ILE A 365 -3.08 -1.32 17.96
CA ILE A 365 -4.50 -1.62 18.17
C ILE A 365 -5.27 -0.36 18.61
N GLN A 366 -4.65 0.49 19.42
CA GLN A 366 -5.23 1.78 19.82
C GLN A 366 -5.56 2.65 18.60
N LEU A 367 -4.67 2.68 17.58
CA LEU A 367 -4.91 3.41 16.33
C LEU A 367 -6.17 2.91 15.62
N ILE A 368 -6.30 1.60 15.43
CA ILE A 368 -7.44 0.99 14.73
C ILE A 368 -8.75 1.33 15.45
N VAL A 369 -8.79 1.13 16.76
CA VAL A 369 -9.99 1.37 17.56
C VAL A 369 -10.36 2.85 17.55
N PHE A 370 -9.37 3.74 17.63
CA PHE A 370 -9.60 5.18 17.57
C PHE A 370 -10.18 5.61 16.23
N ILE A 371 -9.60 5.14 15.12
CA ILE A 371 -10.07 5.46 13.76
C ILE A 371 -11.52 4.99 13.57
N LEU A 372 -11.84 3.77 14.00
CA LEU A 372 -13.20 3.23 13.95
C LEU A 372 -14.19 4.01 14.82
N SER A 373 -13.73 4.55 15.95
CA SER A 373 -14.59 5.34 16.85
C SER A 373 -14.81 6.78 16.37
N HIS A 374 -14.03 7.24 15.39
CA HIS A 374 -14.07 8.61 14.89
C HIS A 374 -14.07 8.65 13.35
N PRO A 375 -15.08 8.08 12.67
CA PRO A 375 -15.13 8.02 11.21
C PRO A 375 -15.07 9.41 10.56
N SER A 376 -15.60 10.44 11.22
CA SER A 376 -15.52 11.84 10.77
C SER A 376 -14.09 12.37 10.68
N GLN A 377 -13.15 11.86 11.49
CA GLN A 377 -11.75 12.31 11.46
C GLN A 377 -11.01 11.89 10.20
N VAL A 378 -11.45 10.80 9.57
CA VAL A 378 -10.84 10.18 8.39
C VAL A 378 -11.74 10.23 7.15
N ALA A 379 -12.92 10.82 7.25
CA ALA A 379 -13.89 10.92 6.16
C ALA A 379 -13.26 11.56 4.91
N ASN A 380 -13.51 10.94 3.75
CA ASN A 380 -13.00 11.34 2.43
C ASN A 380 -11.47 11.31 2.28
N GLY A 381 -10.73 10.80 3.27
CA GLY A 381 -9.27 10.68 3.21
C GLY A 381 -8.84 9.34 2.66
N LYS A 382 -7.81 9.33 1.81
CA LYS A 382 -7.19 8.08 1.37
C LYS A 382 -6.33 7.51 2.50
N ARG A 383 -6.62 6.27 2.88
CA ARG A 383 -5.85 5.51 3.87
C ARG A 383 -4.49 5.14 3.29
N PHE A 384 -3.41 5.34 4.04
CA PHE A 384 -2.13 4.74 3.70
C PHE A 384 -2.01 3.37 4.37
N ASP A 385 -1.83 2.30 3.59
CA ASP A 385 -1.91 0.91 4.05
C ASP A 385 -0.66 0.43 4.82
N TYR A 386 -0.16 1.26 5.71
CA TYR A 386 1.05 1.02 6.49
C TYR A 386 1.00 1.74 7.85
N ILE A 387 1.33 1.00 8.91
CA ILE A 387 1.51 1.54 10.26
C ILE A 387 3.01 1.65 10.55
N GLY A 388 3.46 2.88 10.79
CA GLY A 388 4.80 3.14 11.31
C GLY A 388 4.90 2.72 12.76
N CYS A 389 5.97 2.04 13.14
CA CYS A 389 6.16 1.57 14.50
C CYS A 389 7.58 1.88 14.99
N SER A 390 7.69 2.34 16.24
CA SER A 390 9.00 2.63 16.87
C SER A 390 9.82 1.36 17.12
N ARG A 391 9.17 0.20 17.09
CA ARG A 391 9.75 -1.15 17.17
C ARG A 391 8.98 -2.08 16.22
N TYR A 392 9.50 -3.28 15.97
CA TYR A 392 8.69 -4.30 15.29
C TYR A 392 7.43 -4.61 16.07
N SER A 393 6.34 -4.89 15.37
CA SER A 393 5.08 -5.29 15.98
C SER A 393 5.19 -6.65 16.64
N CYS A 394 4.37 -6.88 17.67
CA CYS A 394 4.24 -8.22 18.22
C CYS A 394 3.44 -9.13 17.28
N LEU A 395 3.52 -10.44 17.53
CA LEU A 395 2.85 -11.42 16.68
C LEU A 395 1.34 -11.18 16.61
N LEU A 396 0.71 -10.86 17.75
CA LEU A 396 -0.73 -10.60 17.81
C LEU A 396 -1.12 -9.33 17.06
N CYS A 397 -0.37 -8.23 17.23
CA CYS A 397 -0.61 -7.01 16.44
C CYS A 397 -0.44 -7.30 14.94
N SER A 398 0.63 -7.98 14.54
CA SER A 398 0.91 -8.28 13.14
C SER A 398 -0.18 -9.14 12.49
N LYS A 399 -0.60 -10.25 13.14
CA LYS A 399 -1.68 -11.10 12.63
C LYS A 399 -3.02 -10.36 12.59
N PHE A 400 -3.34 -9.59 13.64
CA PHE A 400 -4.57 -8.81 13.70
C PHE A 400 -4.63 -7.76 12.57
N LEU A 401 -3.59 -6.96 12.39
CA LEU A 401 -3.53 -5.92 11.35
C LEU A 401 -3.66 -6.52 9.93
N HIS A 402 -3.05 -7.68 9.72
CA HIS A 402 -3.18 -8.43 8.48
C HIS A 402 -4.63 -8.90 8.23
N CYS A 403 -5.28 -9.49 9.24
CA CYS A 403 -6.66 -9.97 9.14
C CYS A 403 -7.70 -8.84 9.08
N PHE A 404 -7.41 -7.67 9.65
CA PHE A 404 -8.36 -6.57 9.67
C PHE A 404 -8.57 -5.98 8.27
N GLN A 405 -7.51 -5.51 7.62
CA GLN A 405 -7.56 -4.88 6.29
C GLN A 405 -6.19 -4.93 5.59
N ALA A 406 -5.45 -6.04 5.74
CA ALA A 406 -4.11 -6.26 5.17
C ALA A 406 -3.07 -5.15 5.48
N LEU A 407 -3.19 -4.47 6.63
CA LEU A 407 -2.30 -3.38 7.03
C LEU A 407 -0.89 -3.90 7.27
N LYS A 408 0.09 -3.21 6.68
CA LYS A 408 1.51 -3.57 6.78
C LYS A 408 2.19 -2.81 7.92
N THR A 409 3.23 -3.39 8.48
CA THR A 409 4.16 -2.70 9.40
C THR A 409 5.59 -2.97 8.94
N ARG A 410 6.57 -2.30 9.56
CA ARG A 410 8.01 -2.54 9.29
C ARG A 410 8.48 -3.97 9.50
N GLY A 411 7.68 -4.80 10.18
CA GLY A 411 8.00 -6.18 10.48
C GLY A 411 7.45 -6.63 11.83
N CYS A 412 7.69 -7.90 12.14
CA CYS A 412 7.23 -8.58 13.34
C CYS A 412 8.42 -9.20 14.06
N HIS A 413 8.52 -9.04 15.37
CA HIS A 413 9.57 -9.70 16.15
C HIS A 413 9.18 -11.13 16.58
N GLY A 414 8.01 -11.64 16.15
CA GLY A 414 7.55 -13.01 16.37
C GLY A 414 7.22 -13.39 17.81
N LYS A 415 7.17 -12.43 18.76
CA LYS A 415 6.87 -12.73 20.17
C LYS A 415 5.38 -12.64 20.46
N LEU A 416 4.92 -13.60 21.25
CA LEU A 416 3.56 -13.70 21.75
C LEU A 416 3.48 -13.16 23.19
N TYR A 417 2.75 -12.05 23.38
CA TYR A 417 2.50 -11.47 24.70
C TYR A 417 1.15 -11.96 25.22
N ASN A 418 1.14 -13.03 26.00
CA ASN A 418 -0.09 -13.62 26.54
C ASN A 418 -0.72 -12.83 27.71
N HIS A 419 0.06 -11.99 28.41
CA HIS A 419 -0.38 -11.25 29.58
C HIS A 419 -0.46 -9.73 29.38
N SER A 420 0.00 -9.20 28.24
CA SER A 420 0.10 -7.74 28.02
C SER A 420 -0.58 -7.26 26.76
N TRP A 421 -1.35 -8.12 26.07
CA TRP A 421 -2.06 -7.76 24.85
C TRP A 421 -3.56 -7.99 25.03
N THR A 422 -4.37 -7.01 24.67
CA THR A 422 -5.82 -7.15 24.58
C THR A 422 -6.42 -6.22 23.52
N LEU A 423 -7.70 -6.45 23.22
CA LEU A 423 -8.51 -5.63 22.35
C LEU A 423 -9.58 -4.91 23.18
N PRO A 424 -9.73 -3.58 23.09
CA PRO A 424 -10.81 -2.90 23.77
C PRO A 424 -12.15 -3.29 23.11
N LEU A 425 -13.11 -3.70 23.94
CA LEU A 425 -14.47 -3.97 23.51
C LEU A 425 -15.10 -2.62 23.15
N GLY A 426 -15.31 -2.36 21.86
CA GLY A 426 -15.69 -1.06 21.33
C GLY A 426 -17.10 -0.61 21.75
N TYR A 427 -17.27 -0.20 23.02
CA TYR A 427 -18.55 0.24 23.59
C TYR A 427 -19.19 1.43 22.84
N ASN A 428 -18.42 2.16 22.03
CA ASN A 428 -18.85 3.32 21.25
C ASN A 428 -18.78 3.11 19.71
N LEU A 429 -18.62 1.87 19.24
CA LEU A 429 -18.52 1.58 17.80
C LEU A 429 -19.91 1.30 17.19
N GLY A 430 -20.13 1.74 15.94
CA GLY A 430 -21.31 1.36 15.16
C GLY A 430 -21.34 -0.12 14.80
N LYS A 431 -22.50 -0.63 14.37
CA LYS A 431 -22.70 -2.07 14.07
C LYS A 431 -21.71 -2.58 12.99
N GLY A 432 -21.43 -1.78 11.97
CA GLY A 432 -20.49 -2.14 10.89
C GLY A 432 -19.03 -2.21 11.37
N GLU A 433 -18.59 -1.24 12.17
CA GLU A 433 -17.25 -1.18 12.74
C GLU A 433 -17.00 -2.32 13.73
N GLN A 434 -18.00 -2.65 14.55
CA GLN A 434 -17.96 -3.83 15.43
C GLN A 434 -17.85 -5.12 14.64
N HIS A 435 -18.54 -5.24 13.50
CA HIS A 435 -18.46 -6.42 12.65
C HIS A 435 -17.07 -6.58 12.03
N MET A 436 -16.46 -5.51 11.53
CA MET A 436 -15.07 -5.53 11.01
C MET A 436 -14.08 -5.97 12.09
N LEU A 437 -14.20 -5.40 13.30
CA LEU A 437 -13.36 -5.74 14.43
C LEU A 437 -13.52 -7.23 14.84
N SER A 438 -14.76 -7.70 14.91
CA SER A 438 -15.10 -9.09 15.24
C SER A 438 -14.59 -10.07 14.19
N GLY A 439 -14.73 -9.75 12.91
CA GLY A 439 -14.22 -10.55 11.80
C GLY A 439 -12.71 -10.77 11.89
N ALA A 440 -11.94 -9.68 12.08
CA ALA A 440 -10.49 -9.76 12.24
C ALA A 440 -10.07 -10.61 13.44
N VAL A 441 -10.77 -10.47 14.57
CA VAL A 441 -10.52 -11.27 15.78
C VAL A 441 -10.80 -12.75 15.51
N LYS A 442 -11.91 -13.09 14.86
CA LYS A 442 -12.28 -14.47 14.51
C LYS A 442 -11.25 -15.12 13.59
N GLU A 443 -10.70 -14.38 12.63
CA GLU A 443 -9.62 -14.89 11.76
C GLU A 443 -8.34 -15.16 12.55
N VAL A 444 -7.96 -14.28 13.48
CA VAL A 444 -6.81 -14.53 14.38
C VAL A 444 -7.05 -15.76 15.26
N ILE A 445 -8.27 -15.93 15.80
CA ILE A 445 -8.66 -17.13 16.57
C ILE A 445 -8.58 -18.38 15.70
N SER A 446 -9.11 -18.33 14.47
CA SER A 446 -9.06 -19.42 13.49
C SER A 446 -7.62 -19.83 13.16
N TRP A 447 -6.73 -18.85 12.98
CA TRP A 447 -5.30 -19.11 12.82
C TRP A 447 -4.72 -19.80 14.07
N MET A 448 -4.92 -19.26 15.27
CA MET A 448 -4.42 -19.89 16.50
C MET A 448 -4.94 -21.32 16.68
N ARG A 449 -6.22 -21.56 16.33
CA ARG A 449 -6.83 -22.89 16.38
C ARG A 449 -6.16 -23.85 15.40
N LYS A 450 -5.89 -23.41 14.17
CA LYS A 450 -5.15 -24.20 13.16
C LYS A 450 -3.74 -24.51 13.65
N GLU A 451 -3.05 -23.55 14.27
CA GLU A 451 -1.73 -23.78 14.86
C GLU A 451 -1.80 -24.78 16.02
N LEU A 452 -2.83 -24.72 16.86
CA LEU A 452 -3.03 -25.64 17.97
C LEU A 452 -3.33 -27.07 17.51
N ILE A 453 -4.14 -27.24 16.45
CA ILE A 453 -4.68 -28.55 16.02
C ILE A 453 -3.93 -29.15 14.80
N GLY A 454 -3.22 -28.34 14.03
CA GLY A 454 -2.60 -28.73 12.75
C GLY A 454 -1.48 -29.77 12.89
N SER A 455 -1.47 -30.74 11.97
CA SER A 455 -0.55 -31.90 11.94
C SER A 455 0.77 -31.67 11.19
N THR A 456 1.02 -30.45 10.69
CA THR A 456 2.24 -30.12 9.93
C THR A 456 3.08 -29.11 10.72
N MET A 457 4.04 -29.58 11.49
CA MET A 457 4.99 -28.70 12.19
C MET A 457 6.42 -29.07 11.83
N ALA A 458 7.11 -28.15 11.15
CA ALA A 458 8.55 -28.14 11.08
C ALA A 458 9.10 -27.93 12.50
N SER A 459 9.78 -28.94 13.03
CA SER A 459 10.49 -28.99 14.32
C SER A 459 10.10 -27.92 15.35
N ALA A 460 9.16 -28.25 16.23
CA ALA A 460 8.80 -27.45 17.41
C ALA A 460 9.94 -27.45 18.45
N GLN A 461 11.13 -26.96 18.09
CA GLN A 461 12.13 -26.57 19.08
C GLN A 461 11.73 -25.21 19.65
N ARG A 462 11.67 -25.12 20.98
CA ARG A 462 11.47 -23.86 21.71
C ARG A 462 12.58 -22.90 21.26
N ARG A 463 12.22 -21.89 20.47
CA ARG A 463 13.19 -20.98 19.85
C ARG A 463 13.85 -20.12 20.93
N LEU A 464 15.14 -19.86 20.77
CA LEU A 464 15.87 -18.94 21.66
C LEU A 464 15.21 -17.57 21.57
N GLU A 465 14.92 -16.96 22.73
CA GLU A 465 14.33 -15.62 22.76
C GLU A 465 15.30 -14.62 22.14
N ALA A 466 14.94 -14.07 20.98
CA ALA A 466 15.65 -12.94 20.42
C ALA A 466 15.53 -11.75 21.38
N LYS A 467 16.61 -11.00 21.59
CA LYS A 467 16.52 -9.74 22.34
C LYS A 467 15.48 -8.83 21.66
N GLU A 468 14.66 -8.16 22.46
CA GLU A 468 13.84 -7.02 22.02
C GLU A 468 14.77 -5.83 21.74
N SER A 469 15.76 -6.02 20.86
CA SER A 469 16.65 -4.95 20.49
C SER A 469 15.86 -3.99 19.63
N THR A 470 15.76 -2.78 20.15
CA THR A 470 15.47 -1.57 19.41
C THR A 470 16.19 -1.67 18.07
N VAL A 471 15.40 -1.68 17.00
CA VAL A 471 15.76 -1.56 15.57
C VAL A 471 17.27 -1.52 15.28
N GLY A 472 17.80 -2.41 14.44
CA GLY A 472 19.19 -2.30 13.93
C GLY A 472 20.23 -3.31 14.43
N GLY A 473 19.85 -4.52 14.83
CA GLY A 473 20.82 -5.60 15.03
C GLY A 473 20.24 -6.94 14.63
N SER A 474 20.73 -7.50 13.51
CA SER A 474 21.00 -8.93 13.23
C SER A 474 20.94 -9.21 11.73
N LEU A 475 22.11 -9.19 11.07
CA LEU A 475 22.47 -10.09 9.98
C LEU A 475 23.54 -11.01 10.59
N SER A 476 23.17 -12.25 10.91
CA SER A 476 24.04 -13.44 11.04
C SER A 476 23.26 -14.56 11.74
N THR A 477 22.81 -15.53 10.97
CA THR A 477 22.58 -16.91 11.44
C THR A 477 23.91 -17.66 11.40
N ILE A 478 24.27 -18.39 12.49
CA ILE A 478 24.92 -19.72 12.50
C ILE A 478 24.95 -20.25 13.96
N PRO A 479 24.88 -21.58 14.20
CA PRO A 479 24.45 -22.19 15.45
C PRO A 479 25.59 -22.73 16.35
N GLY A 480 25.36 -22.74 17.67
CA GLY A 480 26.01 -23.70 18.59
C GLY A 480 26.69 -23.14 19.84
N THR A 481 26.50 -23.87 20.96
CA THR A 481 27.22 -23.83 22.27
C THR A 481 26.87 -22.66 23.21
N SER A 482 26.67 -22.80 24.53
CA SER A 482 26.68 -23.92 25.49
C SER A 482 25.85 -23.52 26.73
N GLN A 483 25.73 -24.44 27.68
CA GLN A 483 24.58 -24.74 28.52
C GLN A 483 24.49 -23.98 29.87
N GLU A 484 25.24 -22.89 30.07
CA GLU A 484 25.52 -22.39 31.44
C GLU A 484 24.76 -21.11 31.89
N ASN A 485 24.00 -20.43 31.04
CA ASN A 485 23.39 -19.15 31.40
C ASN A 485 22.02 -19.22 32.11
N HIS A 486 21.47 -20.41 32.38
CA HIS A 486 20.09 -20.57 32.86
C HIS A 486 19.84 -20.21 34.33
N GLN A 487 20.86 -20.23 35.21
CA GLN A 487 20.64 -19.98 36.64
C GLN A 487 20.67 -18.49 37.03
N ARG A 488 21.36 -17.62 36.27
CA ARG A 488 21.49 -16.18 36.61
C ARG A 488 20.24 -15.35 36.28
N SER A 489 19.45 -15.75 35.28
CA SER A 489 18.27 -14.98 34.84
C SER A 489 17.06 -15.09 35.78
N HIS A 490 16.92 -16.20 36.52
CA HIS A 490 15.78 -16.40 37.43
C HIS A 490 15.92 -15.59 38.72
N ALA A 491 17.15 -15.43 39.23
CA ALA A 491 17.44 -14.64 40.43
C ALA A 491 17.19 -13.13 40.22
N ALA A 492 17.49 -12.60 39.04
CA ALA A 492 17.28 -11.18 38.72
C ALA A 492 15.79 -10.79 38.64
N SER A 493 14.93 -11.68 38.12
CA SER A 493 13.47 -11.42 38.04
C SER A 493 12.77 -11.50 39.39
N GLU A 494 13.21 -12.36 40.31
CA GLU A 494 12.68 -12.44 41.67
C GLU A 494 13.10 -11.24 42.53
N HIS A 495 14.32 -10.74 42.37
CA HIS A 495 14.82 -9.56 43.08
C HIS A 495 14.02 -8.28 42.73
N LEU A 496 13.71 -8.08 41.44
CA LEU A 496 12.89 -6.96 40.97
C LEU A 496 11.41 -7.04 41.41
N ARG A 497 10.92 -8.24 41.73
CA ARG A 497 9.57 -8.45 42.28
C ARG A 497 9.46 -7.98 43.73
N ARG A 498 10.49 -8.22 44.55
CA ARG A 498 10.51 -7.82 45.97
C ARG A 498 10.63 -6.31 46.16
N GLN A 499 11.40 -5.63 45.30
CA GLN A 499 11.51 -4.16 45.33
C GLN A 499 10.18 -3.45 45.05
N ARG A 500 9.30 -4.02 44.21
CA ARG A 500 8.00 -3.42 43.87
C ARG A 500 6.96 -3.57 44.99
N ALA A 501 7.04 -4.64 45.77
CA ALA A 501 6.16 -4.83 46.92
C ALA A 501 6.47 -3.83 48.05
N GLN A 502 7.73 -3.40 48.20
CA GLN A 502 8.15 -2.46 49.25
C GLN A 502 7.79 -0.99 48.93
N ASN A 503 7.82 -0.60 47.66
CA ASN A 503 7.49 0.78 47.26
C ASN A 503 5.98 1.10 47.23
N SER A 504 5.12 0.13 47.51
CA SER A 504 3.65 0.30 47.49
C SER A 504 3.10 0.88 48.80
N HIS A 505 3.92 1.05 49.84
CA HIS A 505 3.44 1.35 51.20
C HIS A 505 3.68 2.80 51.67
N MET A 506 4.22 3.68 50.82
CA MET A 506 4.66 5.04 51.18
C MET A 506 4.13 6.11 50.23
N GLN A 507 2.82 6.15 49.97
CA GLN A 507 2.15 7.36 49.47
C GLN A 507 0.63 7.24 49.64
N SER A 508 0.20 7.37 50.89
CA SER A 508 -1.18 7.67 51.27
C SER A 508 -1.13 8.77 52.32
N LYS A 509 -1.29 10.04 51.91
CA LYS A 509 -1.77 11.18 52.71
C LYS A 509 -1.55 12.47 51.92
N GLU A 510 -2.62 13.02 51.36
CA GLU A 510 -3.17 14.35 51.69
C GLU A 510 -4.21 14.75 50.63
N GLU A 511 -5.45 14.83 51.08
CA GLU A 511 -6.61 15.44 50.41
C GLU A 511 -6.77 16.89 50.87
N SER A 512 -7.75 17.59 50.27
CA SER A 512 -8.41 18.86 50.69
C SER A 512 -7.82 20.13 50.04
N LEU A 513 -8.56 21.07 49.41
CA LEU A 513 -9.98 21.43 49.28
C LEU A 513 -10.13 22.28 48.01
N LEU A 514 -11.26 22.23 47.28
CA LEU A 514 -11.90 23.40 46.65
C LEU A 514 -13.35 23.07 46.25
N ASP A 515 -14.28 23.93 46.69
CA ASP A 515 -15.71 23.97 46.35
C ASP A 515 -15.97 24.99 45.19
N PRO A 516 -17.20 25.03 44.59
CA PRO A 516 -17.42 25.23 43.15
C PRO A 516 -18.03 26.59 42.76
N VAL A 517 -17.83 27.06 41.52
CA VAL A 517 -18.71 28.05 40.85
C VAL A 517 -18.70 27.90 39.30
N GLU A 518 -19.85 27.50 38.79
CA GLU A 518 -20.68 27.96 37.63
C GLU A 518 -20.14 28.27 36.21
N ASP A 519 -21.03 27.90 35.27
CA ASP A 519 -21.08 28.09 33.82
C ASP A 519 -21.02 29.56 33.35
N GLU A 520 -20.51 29.81 32.14
CA GLU A 520 -21.27 30.56 31.12
C GLU A 520 -20.71 30.46 29.68
N GLU A 521 -21.68 30.22 28.78
CA GLU A 521 -21.91 30.74 27.43
C GLU A 521 -20.92 30.58 26.26
N ALA A 522 -21.44 29.84 25.26
CA ALA A 522 -20.97 29.77 23.89
C ALA A 522 -21.35 31.02 23.08
N SER A 523 -20.50 31.43 22.13
CA SER A 523 -20.88 32.38 21.08
C SER A 523 -20.49 31.88 19.69
N ARG A 524 -21.51 31.81 18.84
CA ARG A 524 -21.49 31.48 17.41
C ARG A 524 -20.82 32.59 16.60
N ILE A 525 -20.03 32.23 15.58
CA ILE A 525 -19.74 33.12 14.45
C ILE A 525 -20.09 32.42 13.14
N GLN A 526 -20.91 33.12 12.37
CA GLN A 526 -21.61 32.81 11.13
C GLN A 526 -20.68 32.54 9.94
N THR A 527 -20.96 31.46 9.21
CA THR A 527 -20.41 31.16 7.89
C THR A 527 -21.07 32.08 6.85
N ARG A 528 -20.26 32.89 6.15
CA ARG A 528 -20.73 33.71 5.01
C ARG A 528 -21.07 32.79 3.83
N HIS A 529 -22.36 32.77 3.48
CA HIS A 529 -22.87 32.29 2.21
C HIS A 529 -22.62 33.36 1.14
N GLU A 530 -21.81 33.05 0.13
CA GLU A 530 -21.81 33.82 -1.11
C GLU A 530 -22.96 33.34 -2.00
N THR A 531 -23.76 34.31 -2.42
CA THR A 531 -24.92 34.14 -3.29
C THR A 531 -24.57 34.80 -4.62
N LEU A 532 -24.54 34.05 -5.71
CA LEU A 532 -24.88 34.61 -7.03
C LEU A 532 -25.53 33.53 -7.89
N ALA A 533 -26.78 33.77 -8.26
CA ALA A 533 -27.60 32.92 -9.10
C ALA A 533 -27.48 33.37 -10.56
N GLU A 534 -27.01 32.49 -11.43
CA GLU A 534 -27.28 32.54 -12.87
C GLU A 534 -28.01 31.25 -13.28
N ASN A 535 -29.25 31.43 -13.76
CA ASN A 535 -30.05 30.38 -14.38
C ASN A 535 -29.50 30.07 -15.78
N THR A 536 -28.38 29.35 -15.84
CA THR A 536 -27.88 28.79 -17.09
C THR A 536 -28.62 27.50 -17.41
N VAL A 537 -29.40 27.52 -18.50
CA VAL A 537 -30.00 26.33 -19.10
C VAL A 537 -28.86 25.46 -19.64
N LYS A 538 -28.78 24.19 -19.23
CA LYS A 538 -27.84 23.21 -19.80
C LYS A 538 -28.54 21.86 -19.98
N LEU A 539 -27.94 21.00 -20.80
CA LEU A 539 -28.40 19.64 -21.00
C LEU A 539 -28.43 18.85 -19.68
N CYS A 540 -29.42 17.98 -19.54
CA CYS A 540 -29.56 17.08 -18.41
C CYS A 540 -28.36 16.14 -18.32
N ALA A 541 -27.74 16.07 -17.14
CA ALA A 541 -26.60 15.18 -16.90
C ALA A 541 -26.97 13.68 -16.90
N GLY A 542 -28.25 13.32 -16.90
CA GLY A 542 -28.72 11.94 -16.97
C GLY A 542 -28.97 11.49 -18.41
N CYS A 543 -29.95 12.12 -19.10
CA CYS A 543 -30.32 11.73 -20.46
C CYS A 543 -29.55 12.45 -21.57
N TRP A 544 -28.83 13.54 -21.26
CA TRP A 544 -28.08 14.36 -22.23
C TRP A 544 -28.90 15.00 -23.36
N GLU A 545 -30.21 14.75 -23.43
CA GLU A 545 -31.09 15.21 -24.50
C GLU A 545 -31.91 16.46 -24.12
N VAL A 546 -32.30 16.56 -22.84
CA VAL A 546 -33.28 17.57 -22.39
C VAL A 546 -32.56 18.72 -21.69
N GLU A 547 -32.73 19.93 -22.21
CA GLU A 547 -32.33 21.16 -21.53
C GLU A 547 -33.14 21.37 -20.25
N THR A 548 -32.46 21.66 -19.14
CA THR A 548 -33.11 21.80 -17.84
C THR A 548 -32.42 22.83 -16.96
N THR A 549 -33.22 23.54 -16.17
CA THR A 549 -32.77 24.41 -15.07
C THR A 549 -32.87 23.72 -13.72
N ARG A 550 -33.50 22.54 -13.67
CA ARG A 550 -33.71 21.78 -12.44
C ARG A 550 -32.39 21.19 -11.98
N ARG A 551 -31.88 21.69 -10.86
CA ARG A 551 -30.65 21.19 -10.22
C ARG A 551 -30.93 19.93 -9.41
N CYS A 552 -29.88 19.16 -9.18
CA CYS A 552 -29.88 18.07 -8.21
C CYS A 552 -30.44 18.57 -6.87
N SER A 553 -31.45 17.89 -6.37
CA SER A 553 -32.13 18.20 -5.12
C SER A 553 -31.23 18.08 -3.89
N HIS A 554 -30.15 17.28 -3.99
CA HIS A 554 -29.21 17.04 -2.91
C HIS A 554 -28.03 18.03 -2.89
N CYS A 555 -27.21 18.06 -3.95
CA CYS A 555 -25.98 18.87 -3.96
C CYS A 555 -26.09 20.19 -4.74
N ARG A 556 -27.19 20.40 -5.49
CA ARG A 556 -27.39 21.52 -6.43
C ARG A 556 -26.32 21.68 -7.53
N GLY A 557 -25.38 20.75 -7.65
CA GLY A 557 -24.21 20.85 -8.53
C GLY A 557 -24.48 20.57 -10.01
N SER A 558 -25.25 19.53 -10.34
CA SER A 558 -25.60 19.16 -11.73
C SER A 558 -27.09 19.35 -12.01
N LEU A 559 -27.46 19.32 -13.30
CA LEU A 559 -28.81 19.59 -13.79
C LEU A 559 -29.49 18.30 -14.27
N PHE A 560 -30.73 18.05 -13.82
CA PHE A 560 -31.51 16.85 -14.11
C PHE A 560 -32.95 17.19 -14.50
N CYS A 561 -33.40 16.74 -15.68
CA CYS A 561 -34.73 17.05 -16.20
C CYS A 561 -35.86 16.42 -15.37
N SER A 562 -35.62 15.27 -14.73
CA SER A 562 -36.62 14.53 -13.96
C SER A 562 -36.04 13.89 -12.71
N LYS A 563 -36.90 13.49 -11.75
CA LYS A 563 -36.48 12.70 -10.58
C LYS A 563 -35.89 11.35 -11.00
N THR A 564 -36.32 10.81 -12.14
CA THR A 564 -35.79 9.57 -12.72
C THR A 564 -34.35 9.76 -13.18
N CYS A 565 -34.07 10.79 -14.01
CA CYS A 565 -32.70 11.09 -14.43
C CYS A 565 -31.78 11.47 -13.27
N GLU A 566 -32.34 12.07 -12.21
CA GLU A 566 -31.61 12.32 -10.98
C GLU A 566 -31.31 11.02 -10.22
N ARG A 567 -32.28 10.10 -10.11
CA ARG A 567 -32.06 8.78 -9.51
C ARG A 567 -31.08 7.93 -10.32
N GLU A 568 -31.05 8.08 -11.63
CA GLU A 568 -30.16 7.42 -12.59
C GLU A 568 -28.92 8.28 -12.92
N MET A 569 -28.54 9.18 -12.01
CA MET A 569 -27.37 10.05 -12.19
C MET A 569 -26.09 9.27 -12.52
N PRO A 570 -25.20 9.84 -13.36
CA PRO A 570 -23.88 9.26 -13.62
C PRO A 570 -23.08 9.04 -12.34
N LEU A 571 -22.25 7.99 -12.31
CA LEU A 571 -21.39 7.68 -11.17
C LEU A 571 -20.47 8.86 -10.80
N SER A 572 -19.97 9.58 -11.80
CA SER A 572 -19.13 10.78 -11.61
C SER A 572 -19.83 11.90 -10.83
N HIS A 573 -21.15 12.00 -10.92
CA HIS A 573 -21.96 12.91 -10.11
C HIS A 573 -22.25 12.30 -8.73
N LEU A 574 -22.65 11.03 -8.68
CA LEU A 574 -22.98 10.34 -7.43
C LEU A 574 -21.82 10.38 -6.42
N LEU A 575 -20.58 10.17 -6.90
CA LEU A 575 -19.35 10.26 -6.10
C LEU A 575 -19.14 11.64 -5.45
N LYS A 576 -19.62 12.71 -6.08
CA LYS A 576 -19.49 14.10 -5.57
C LYS A 576 -20.72 14.56 -4.80
N CYS A 577 -21.89 14.04 -5.17
CA CYS A 577 -23.19 14.46 -4.64
C CYS A 577 -23.50 13.83 -3.26
N ASN A 578 -22.90 12.68 -2.94
CA ASN A 578 -23.13 11.94 -1.69
C ASN A 578 -24.61 11.68 -1.38
N MET A 579 -25.45 11.52 -2.42
CA MET A 579 -26.90 11.27 -2.27
C MET A 579 -27.17 9.97 -1.52
N ARG A 580 -26.35 8.95 -1.78
CA ARG A 580 -26.30 7.67 -1.06
C ARG A 580 -24.88 7.12 -1.14
N GLN A 581 -24.58 6.14 -0.29
CA GLN A 581 -23.31 5.42 -0.35
C GLN A 581 -23.13 4.76 -1.74
N VAL A 582 -21.94 4.91 -2.31
CA VAL A 582 -21.54 4.23 -3.55
C VAL A 582 -21.16 2.79 -3.21
N THR A 583 -21.66 1.86 -4.00
CA THR A 583 -21.55 0.42 -3.82
C THR A 583 -20.82 -0.21 -5.00
N SER A 584 -20.34 -1.45 -4.85
CA SER A 584 -19.76 -2.21 -5.96
C SER A 584 -20.76 -2.41 -7.12
N ALA A 585 -22.08 -2.41 -6.86
CA ALA A 585 -23.08 -2.45 -7.91
C ALA A 585 -23.05 -1.18 -8.79
N ASP A 586 -22.74 -0.02 -8.21
CA ASP A 586 -22.69 1.25 -8.95
C ASP A 586 -21.53 1.30 -9.93
N TYR A 587 -20.38 0.74 -9.52
CA TYR A 587 -19.22 0.58 -10.39
C TYR A 587 -19.49 -0.46 -11.48
N LEU A 588 -19.99 -1.66 -11.13
CA LEU A 588 -20.34 -2.68 -12.12
C LEU A 588 -21.34 -2.17 -13.15
N TYR A 589 -22.37 -1.45 -12.71
CA TYR A 589 -23.38 -0.88 -13.59
C TYR A 589 -22.75 0.10 -14.58
N GLN A 590 -21.85 0.97 -14.12
CA GLN A 590 -21.13 1.92 -14.97
C GLN A 590 -20.21 1.22 -15.98
N ASP A 591 -19.46 0.21 -15.54
CA ASP A 591 -18.55 -0.57 -16.38
C ASP A 591 -19.34 -1.30 -17.49
N VAL A 592 -20.47 -1.91 -17.13
CA VAL A 592 -21.39 -2.59 -18.08
C VAL A 592 -22.06 -1.60 -19.04
N LEU A 593 -22.42 -0.39 -18.58
CA LEU A 593 -22.92 0.66 -19.47
C LEU A 593 -21.87 1.09 -20.50
N GLY A 594 -20.59 1.07 -20.12
CA GLY A 594 -19.45 1.42 -20.97
C GLY A 594 -18.93 0.28 -21.86
N ASP A 595 -19.49 -0.93 -21.74
CA ASP A 595 -18.92 -2.17 -22.33
C ASP A 595 -17.46 -2.41 -21.90
N GLU A 596 -17.14 -2.08 -20.65
CA GLU A 596 -15.82 -2.21 -20.05
C GLU A 596 -15.77 -3.39 -19.07
N LEU A 597 -14.64 -4.11 -19.03
CA LEU A 597 -14.43 -5.16 -18.03
C LEU A 597 -14.08 -4.51 -16.67
N PRO A 598 -14.73 -4.92 -15.57
CA PRO A 598 -14.47 -4.30 -14.27
C PRO A 598 -13.02 -4.44 -13.80
N THR A 599 -12.44 -3.30 -13.42
CA THR A 599 -11.08 -3.21 -12.85
C THR A 599 -11.08 -3.01 -11.34
N ASP A 600 -12.19 -2.54 -10.75
CA ASP A 600 -12.31 -2.34 -9.31
C ASP A 600 -12.22 -3.69 -8.56
N PRO A 601 -11.28 -3.86 -7.60
CA PRO A 601 -11.08 -5.14 -6.91
C PRO A 601 -12.33 -5.63 -6.17
N GLN A 602 -13.14 -4.72 -5.63
CA GLN A 602 -14.34 -5.09 -4.88
C GLN A 602 -15.45 -5.54 -5.83
N VAL A 603 -15.63 -4.90 -6.99
CA VAL A 603 -16.54 -5.37 -8.05
C VAL A 603 -16.15 -6.76 -8.53
N ARG A 604 -14.86 -6.96 -8.80
CA ARG A 604 -14.35 -8.23 -9.31
C ARG A 604 -14.53 -9.37 -8.32
N GLN A 605 -14.44 -9.08 -7.03
CA GLN A 605 -14.74 -10.04 -5.96
C GLN A 605 -16.25 -10.27 -5.81
N ASP A 606 -17.04 -9.20 -5.68
CA ASP A 606 -18.47 -9.25 -5.38
C ASP A 606 -19.30 -9.90 -6.48
N TYR A 607 -18.88 -9.74 -7.74
CA TYR A 607 -19.56 -10.25 -8.93
C TYR A 607 -18.75 -11.27 -9.71
N TRP A 608 -17.80 -11.92 -9.03
CA TRP A 608 -17.12 -13.15 -9.45
C TRP A 608 -16.20 -13.08 -10.69
N PHE A 609 -15.80 -11.89 -11.14
CA PHE A 609 -14.79 -11.77 -12.20
C PHE A 609 -13.46 -12.41 -11.79
N ASP A 610 -13.09 -12.38 -10.50
CA ASP A 610 -11.89 -13.07 -10.00
C ASP A 610 -12.01 -14.61 -9.97
N ARG A 611 -13.20 -15.15 -10.25
CA ARG A 611 -13.43 -16.61 -10.39
C ARG A 611 -13.35 -17.08 -11.84
N CYS A 612 -13.13 -16.17 -12.78
CA CYS A 612 -12.92 -16.47 -14.19
C CYS A 612 -11.46 -16.93 -14.42
N GLN A 613 -11.27 -17.91 -15.29
CA GLN A 613 -9.97 -18.53 -15.58
C GLN A 613 -9.18 -17.76 -16.64
N ASN A 614 -9.89 -17.02 -17.50
CA ASN A 614 -9.33 -16.29 -18.62
C ASN A 614 -10.21 -15.09 -18.99
N LYS A 615 -9.72 -14.24 -19.88
CA LYS A 615 -10.41 -13.02 -20.32
C LYS A 615 -11.72 -13.28 -21.07
N ASN A 616 -11.84 -14.41 -21.77
CA ASN A 616 -13.09 -14.78 -22.44
C ASN A 616 -14.19 -15.08 -21.41
N GLU A 617 -13.87 -15.79 -20.33
CA GLU A 617 -14.83 -16.02 -19.23
C GLU A 617 -15.22 -14.71 -18.53
N GLU A 618 -14.27 -13.77 -18.32
CA GLU A 618 -14.58 -12.44 -17.79
C GLU A 618 -15.55 -11.68 -18.73
N SER A 619 -15.31 -11.75 -20.05
CA SER A 619 -16.19 -11.17 -21.08
C SER A 619 -17.58 -11.83 -21.08
N HIS A 620 -17.67 -13.15 -21.00
CA HIS A 620 -18.96 -13.84 -20.94
C HIS A 620 -19.75 -13.42 -19.70
N LEU A 621 -19.09 -13.33 -18.55
CA LEU A 621 -19.72 -12.90 -17.30
C LEU A 621 -20.17 -11.44 -17.38
N CYS A 622 -19.36 -10.55 -17.97
CA CYS A 622 -19.78 -9.19 -18.27
C CYS A 622 -21.03 -9.18 -19.18
N GLY A 623 -21.05 -10.03 -20.21
CA GLY A 623 -22.20 -10.22 -21.10
C GLY A 623 -23.47 -10.68 -20.38
N VAL A 624 -23.37 -11.47 -19.30
CA VAL A 624 -24.52 -11.81 -18.44
C VAL A 624 -25.06 -10.57 -17.74
N PHE A 625 -24.20 -9.76 -17.13
CA PHE A 625 -24.62 -8.53 -16.46
C PHE A 625 -25.14 -7.48 -17.46
N ALA A 626 -24.54 -7.36 -18.64
CA ALA A 626 -25.05 -6.55 -19.74
C ALA A 626 -26.45 -7.01 -20.19
N GLY A 627 -26.68 -8.32 -20.25
CA GLY A 627 -28.01 -8.89 -20.52
C GLY A 627 -29.06 -8.44 -19.49
N LEU A 628 -28.69 -8.36 -18.20
CA LEU A 628 -29.58 -7.91 -17.13
C LEU A 628 -29.85 -6.40 -17.17
N VAL A 629 -28.82 -5.60 -17.46
CA VAL A 629 -28.89 -4.13 -17.41
C VAL A 629 -29.51 -3.56 -18.68
N HIS A 630 -29.05 -3.99 -19.86
CA HIS A 630 -29.43 -3.41 -21.16
C HIS A 630 -30.64 -4.09 -21.79
N ASN A 631 -30.67 -5.42 -21.75
CA ASN A 631 -31.54 -6.22 -22.63
C ASN A 631 -32.78 -6.80 -21.95
N HIS A 632 -32.87 -6.68 -20.62
CA HIS A 632 -34.02 -7.18 -19.88
C HIS A 632 -35.19 -6.17 -19.94
N PRO A 633 -36.44 -6.59 -20.28
CA PRO A 633 -37.59 -5.70 -20.40
C PRO A 633 -37.91 -4.94 -19.11
N ASN A 634 -37.66 -5.57 -17.96
CA ASN A 634 -37.68 -4.93 -16.66
C ASN A 634 -36.25 -4.51 -16.33
N HIS A 635 -35.90 -3.25 -16.60
CA HIS A 635 -34.56 -2.70 -16.32
C HIS A 635 -34.16 -2.97 -14.88
N ILE A 636 -33.09 -3.75 -14.69
CA ILE A 636 -32.53 -4.00 -13.36
C ILE A 636 -31.73 -2.78 -12.93
N THR A 637 -32.08 -2.21 -11.79
CA THR A 637 -31.39 -1.05 -11.22
C THR A 637 -30.13 -1.46 -10.46
N ARG A 638 -29.19 -0.52 -10.34
CA ARG A 638 -27.99 -0.67 -9.50
C ARG A 638 -28.32 -0.95 -8.02
N GLU A 639 -29.41 -0.39 -7.51
CA GLU A 639 -29.90 -0.66 -6.15
C GLU A 639 -30.37 -2.12 -5.99
N GLU A 640 -31.09 -2.66 -6.97
CA GLU A 640 -31.54 -4.06 -6.96
C GLU A 640 -30.36 -5.03 -7.03
N LEU A 641 -29.36 -4.78 -7.88
CA LEU A 641 -28.14 -5.57 -7.93
C LEU A 641 -27.40 -5.57 -6.58
N HIS A 642 -27.27 -4.40 -5.94
CA HIS A 642 -26.67 -4.28 -4.63
C HIS A 642 -27.46 -5.05 -3.56
N GLN A 643 -28.79 -4.98 -3.62
CA GLN A 643 -29.67 -5.72 -2.70
C GLN A 643 -29.48 -7.23 -2.84
N TRP A 644 -29.45 -7.75 -4.07
CA TRP A 644 -29.24 -9.19 -4.29
C TRP A 644 -27.87 -9.64 -3.80
N ARG A 645 -26.84 -8.81 -4.00
CA ARG A 645 -25.49 -9.10 -3.51
C ARG A 645 -25.40 -9.08 -1.98
N SER A 646 -26.14 -8.19 -1.33
CA SER A 646 -26.11 -7.97 0.13
C SER A 646 -27.08 -8.88 0.89
N ASP A 647 -27.84 -9.71 0.19
CA ASP A 647 -28.78 -10.65 0.80
C ASP A 647 -28.04 -11.70 1.66
N PRO A 648 -28.57 -12.09 2.83
CA PRO A 648 -27.97 -13.11 3.69
C PRO A 648 -27.79 -14.48 3.03
N GLY A 649 -28.54 -14.77 1.95
CA GLY A 649 -28.35 -15.97 1.13
C GLY A 649 -27.07 -15.96 0.29
N GLY A 650 -26.33 -14.85 0.24
CA GLY A 650 -25.00 -14.74 -0.35
C GLY A 650 -24.95 -15.10 -1.84
N ASN A 651 -23.86 -15.74 -2.27
CA ASN A 651 -23.68 -16.10 -3.68
C ASN A 651 -24.80 -16.99 -4.25
N PRO A 652 -25.29 -18.03 -3.54
CA PRO A 652 -26.43 -18.82 -4.01
C PRO A 652 -27.68 -17.99 -4.30
N TYR A 653 -27.96 -16.97 -3.48
CA TYR A 653 -29.11 -16.09 -3.67
C TYR A 653 -28.93 -15.19 -4.90
N LEU A 654 -27.77 -14.54 -5.05
CA LEU A 654 -27.47 -13.70 -6.19
C LEU A 654 -27.56 -14.50 -7.51
N VAL A 655 -27.00 -15.71 -7.53
CA VAL A 655 -27.12 -16.63 -8.68
C VAL A 655 -28.58 -16.96 -8.96
N ALA A 656 -29.38 -17.31 -7.94
CA ALA A 656 -30.78 -17.63 -8.11
C ALA A 656 -31.59 -16.46 -8.69
N LYS A 657 -31.32 -15.22 -8.26
CA LYS A 657 -31.98 -14.02 -8.78
C LYS A 657 -31.63 -13.73 -10.24
N ILE A 658 -30.36 -13.90 -10.61
CA ILE A 658 -29.94 -13.78 -12.02
C ILE A 658 -30.67 -14.82 -12.88
N VAL A 659 -30.72 -16.08 -12.43
CA VAL A 659 -31.42 -17.16 -13.15
C VAL A 659 -32.92 -16.86 -13.28
N GLU A 660 -33.58 -16.45 -12.20
CA GLU A 660 -35.00 -16.05 -12.18
C GLU A 660 -35.29 -14.99 -13.26
N LYS A 661 -34.45 -13.96 -13.36
CA LYS A 661 -34.62 -12.90 -14.37
C LYS A 661 -34.43 -13.37 -15.80
N PHE A 662 -33.41 -14.15 -16.08
CA PHE A 662 -33.26 -14.70 -17.44
C PHE A 662 -34.36 -15.72 -17.78
N GLU A 663 -34.94 -16.41 -16.79
CA GLU A 663 -36.07 -17.31 -17.02
C GLU A 663 -37.38 -16.59 -17.36
N GLU A 664 -37.57 -15.33 -16.96
CA GLU A 664 -38.67 -14.46 -17.41
C GLU A 664 -38.64 -14.21 -18.93
N LEU A 665 -37.46 -14.31 -19.56
CA LEU A 665 -37.29 -14.11 -21.00
C LEU A 665 -37.64 -15.35 -21.82
N SER A 666 -38.10 -15.15 -23.05
CA SER A 666 -38.27 -16.24 -24.03
C SER A 666 -36.93 -16.91 -24.33
N ASN A 667 -36.93 -18.21 -24.67
CA ASN A 667 -35.70 -18.96 -24.94
C ASN A 667 -34.78 -18.28 -25.96
N ASN A 668 -35.34 -17.60 -26.96
CA ASN A 668 -34.58 -16.91 -28.01
C ASN A 668 -34.04 -15.54 -27.58
N SER A 669 -34.51 -15.01 -26.44
CA SER A 669 -34.15 -13.66 -25.94
C SER A 669 -33.15 -13.70 -24.78
N ARG A 670 -32.73 -14.90 -24.34
CA ARG A 670 -31.84 -15.08 -23.18
C ARG A 670 -30.36 -14.80 -23.48
N GLY A 671 -30.00 -14.70 -24.77
CA GLY A 671 -28.62 -14.53 -25.21
C GLY A 671 -27.75 -15.78 -25.01
N GLU A 672 -26.57 -15.80 -25.62
CA GLU A 672 -25.66 -16.95 -25.58
C GLU A 672 -24.83 -17.03 -24.27
N TYR A 673 -24.68 -15.91 -23.57
CA TYR A 673 -23.93 -15.83 -22.31
C TYR A 673 -24.65 -16.53 -21.14
N PHE A 674 -25.98 -16.53 -21.12
CA PHE A 674 -26.75 -17.15 -20.04
C PHE A 674 -26.61 -18.69 -19.98
N PRO A 675 -26.69 -19.43 -21.11
CA PRO A 675 -26.34 -20.86 -21.13
C PRO A 675 -24.91 -21.14 -20.63
N TRP A 676 -23.93 -20.29 -20.98
CA TRP A 676 -22.57 -20.42 -20.44
C TRP A 676 -22.54 -20.23 -18.92
N PHE A 677 -23.26 -19.24 -18.39
CA PHE A 677 -23.37 -19.00 -16.95
C PHE A 677 -23.96 -20.21 -16.21
N LEU A 678 -25.01 -20.83 -16.75
CA LEU A 678 -25.63 -22.02 -16.16
C LEU A 678 -24.67 -23.22 -16.09
N ARG A 679 -23.83 -23.44 -17.10
CA ARG A 679 -22.81 -24.50 -17.07
C ARG A 679 -21.75 -24.28 -15.98
N HIS A 680 -21.51 -23.03 -15.60
CA HIS A 680 -20.54 -22.63 -14.58
C HIS A 680 -21.17 -22.24 -13.24
N ARG A 681 -22.49 -22.39 -13.11
CA ARG A 681 -23.30 -21.95 -11.96
C ARG A 681 -22.70 -22.36 -10.61
N THR A 682 -22.32 -23.63 -10.49
CA THR A 682 -21.77 -24.18 -9.25
C THR A 682 -20.52 -23.43 -8.78
N ARG A 683 -19.70 -22.90 -9.70
CA ARG A 683 -18.51 -22.10 -9.39
C ARG A 683 -18.87 -20.77 -8.73
N PHE A 684 -19.97 -20.15 -9.16
CA PHE A 684 -20.43 -18.86 -8.65
C PHE A 684 -21.15 -19.01 -7.32
N GLU A 685 -21.88 -20.11 -7.10
CA GLU A 685 -22.57 -20.40 -5.82
C GLU A 685 -21.62 -20.70 -4.65
N LEU A 686 -20.36 -21.08 -4.93
CA LEU A 686 -19.39 -21.40 -3.87
C LEU A 686 -19.13 -20.21 -2.93
N PRO A 687 -18.87 -20.46 -1.64
CA PRO A 687 -18.36 -19.43 -0.73
C PRO A 687 -17.04 -18.86 -1.21
N ASP A 688 -16.77 -17.60 -0.85
CA ASP A 688 -15.48 -16.97 -1.17
C ASP A 688 -14.30 -17.80 -0.63
N PHE A 689 -13.19 -17.81 -1.36
CA PHE A 689 -11.97 -18.56 -1.03
C PHE A 689 -12.12 -20.09 -0.97
N HIS A 690 -13.21 -20.65 -1.52
CA HIS A 690 -13.36 -22.11 -1.65
C HIS A 690 -12.23 -22.70 -2.51
N ARG A 691 -11.69 -23.87 -2.11
CA ARG A 691 -10.50 -24.48 -2.75
C ARG A 691 -10.69 -24.84 -4.22
N SER A 692 -11.94 -25.05 -4.65
CA SER A 692 -12.30 -25.35 -6.04
C SER A 692 -12.43 -24.11 -6.93
N ILE A 693 -12.32 -22.89 -6.36
CA ILE A 693 -12.27 -21.66 -7.15
C ILE A 693 -10.88 -21.59 -7.82
N PRO A 694 -10.81 -21.51 -9.16
CA PRO A 694 -9.55 -21.34 -9.86
C PRO A 694 -8.82 -20.10 -9.36
N ARG A 695 -7.52 -20.22 -9.05
CA ARG A 695 -6.69 -19.05 -8.77
C ARG A 695 -6.20 -18.48 -10.08
N ALA A 696 -6.25 -17.15 -10.21
CA ALA A 696 -5.59 -16.47 -11.32
C ALA A 696 -4.11 -16.92 -11.38
N PRO A 697 -3.62 -17.39 -12.54
CA PRO A 697 -2.21 -17.73 -12.71
C PRO A 697 -1.34 -16.51 -12.37
N CYS A 698 -0.16 -16.71 -11.80
CA CYS A 698 0.76 -15.59 -11.65
C CYS A 698 1.19 -15.07 -13.05
N PRO A 699 1.57 -13.79 -13.19
CA PRO A 699 1.89 -13.20 -14.49
C PRO A 699 2.94 -13.99 -15.28
N MET A 700 3.91 -14.60 -14.59
CA MET A 700 4.92 -15.48 -15.20
C MET A 700 4.31 -16.73 -15.82
N THR A 701 3.37 -17.40 -15.14
CA THR A 701 2.68 -18.58 -15.66
C THR A 701 1.76 -18.22 -16.82
N GLN A 702 1.11 -17.05 -16.76
CA GLN A 702 0.30 -16.54 -17.87
C GLN A 702 1.15 -16.31 -19.12
N LEU A 703 2.29 -15.62 -19.00
CA LEU A 703 3.23 -15.39 -20.10
C LEU A 703 3.77 -16.72 -20.68
N GLN A 704 4.12 -17.69 -19.83
CA GLN A 704 4.56 -19.01 -20.27
C GLN A 704 3.48 -19.77 -21.04
N SER A 705 2.22 -19.70 -20.57
CA SER A 705 1.08 -20.33 -21.26
C SER A 705 0.81 -19.68 -22.62
N MET A 706 0.91 -18.35 -22.70
CA MET A 706 0.80 -17.59 -23.95
C MET A 706 1.89 -17.98 -24.94
N GLN A 707 3.14 -18.02 -24.49
CA GLN A 707 4.27 -18.44 -25.31
C GLN A 707 4.12 -19.90 -25.76
N ALA A 708 3.68 -20.80 -24.89
CA ALA A 708 3.45 -22.20 -25.23
C ALA A 708 2.38 -22.35 -26.34
N ARG A 709 1.28 -21.59 -26.27
CA ARG A 709 0.26 -21.58 -27.33
C ARG A 709 0.75 -20.95 -28.62
N ALA A 710 1.58 -19.91 -28.54
CA ALA A 710 2.14 -19.24 -29.71
C ALA A 710 3.22 -20.08 -30.43
N ARG A 711 3.92 -20.98 -29.71
CA ARG A 711 5.01 -21.81 -30.27
C ARG A 711 4.60 -22.63 -31.49
N LYS A 712 3.36 -23.11 -31.56
CA LYS A 712 2.86 -23.90 -32.71
C LYS A 712 2.89 -23.15 -34.05
N TYR A 713 2.99 -21.80 -34.00
CA TYR A 713 3.05 -20.94 -35.19
C TYR A 713 4.49 -20.60 -35.61
N LEU A 714 5.50 -21.01 -34.85
CA LEU A 714 6.91 -20.92 -35.26
C LEU A 714 7.25 -21.98 -36.31
N ALA A 715 8.27 -21.71 -37.12
CA ALA A 715 8.86 -22.71 -37.99
C ALA A 715 9.34 -23.93 -37.16
N PRO A 716 9.22 -25.18 -37.67
CA PRO A 716 9.52 -26.40 -36.90
C PRO A 716 10.87 -26.37 -36.16
N GLU A 717 11.89 -25.81 -36.80
CA GLU A 717 13.25 -25.63 -36.27
C GLU A 717 13.33 -24.68 -35.05
N ASP A 718 12.36 -23.78 -34.89
CA ASP A 718 12.34 -22.77 -33.83
C ASP A 718 11.38 -23.11 -32.69
N GLN A 719 10.44 -24.05 -32.89
CA GLN A 719 9.42 -24.41 -31.89
C GLN A 719 10.02 -24.89 -30.56
N HIS A 720 11.24 -25.42 -30.59
CA HIS A 720 11.95 -25.98 -29.44
C HIS A 720 13.00 -25.03 -28.84
N LYS A 721 13.29 -23.90 -29.49
CA LYS A 721 14.30 -22.93 -29.03
C LYS A 721 13.78 -22.11 -27.84
N ASP A 722 14.67 -21.62 -26.99
CA ASP A 722 14.30 -20.57 -26.03
C ASP A 722 13.92 -19.31 -26.81
N VAL A 723 13.00 -18.50 -26.27
CA VAL A 723 12.58 -17.25 -26.91
C VAL A 723 13.77 -16.34 -27.17
N LYS A 724 14.73 -16.28 -26.24
CA LYS A 724 15.96 -15.47 -26.37
C LYS A 724 16.90 -15.95 -27.50
N ASP A 725 16.75 -17.21 -27.94
CA ASP A 725 17.58 -17.82 -28.98
C ASP A 725 16.94 -17.68 -30.38
N LEU A 726 15.75 -17.08 -30.47
CA LEU A 726 15.14 -16.74 -31.75
C LEU A 726 15.92 -15.61 -32.41
N THR A 727 16.57 -15.92 -33.53
CA THR A 727 17.35 -14.96 -34.30
C THR A 727 16.75 -14.82 -35.70
N PRO A 728 16.76 -13.62 -36.31
CA PRO A 728 17.32 -12.34 -35.83
C PRO A 728 16.46 -11.66 -34.73
N PHE A 729 16.94 -10.53 -34.16
CA PHE A 729 16.23 -9.78 -33.10
C PHE A 729 14.76 -9.50 -33.42
N ALA A 730 14.45 -9.15 -34.68
CA ALA A 730 13.07 -8.92 -35.14
C ALA A 730 12.17 -10.15 -34.89
N LYS A 731 12.69 -11.35 -35.12
CA LYS A 731 11.95 -12.60 -34.91
C LYS A 731 11.65 -12.81 -33.43
N MET A 732 12.63 -12.66 -32.54
CA MET A 732 12.40 -12.71 -31.09
C MET A 732 11.40 -11.64 -30.64
N HIS A 733 11.63 -10.38 -31.02
CA HIS A 733 10.84 -9.24 -30.56
C HIS A 733 9.38 -9.35 -31.01
N CYS A 734 9.15 -9.71 -32.28
CA CYS A 734 7.82 -9.98 -32.81
C CYS A 734 7.18 -11.22 -32.19
N PHE A 735 7.92 -12.28 -31.85
CA PHE A 735 7.34 -13.47 -31.21
C PHE A 735 6.76 -13.17 -29.83
N VAL A 736 7.44 -12.34 -29.04
CA VAL A 736 6.91 -11.92 -27.73
C VAL A 736 5.61 -11.16 -27.89
N PHE A 737 5.56 -10.17 -28.78
CA PHE A 737 4.31 -9.46 -29.08
C PHE A 737 3.23 -10.37 -29.66
N TYR A 738 3.59 -11.27 -30.58
CA TYR A 738 2.68 -12.25 -31.17
C TYR A 738 2.04 -13.14 -30.10
N SER A 739 2.79 -13.54 -29.06
CA SER A 739 2.25 -14.29 -27.93
C SER A 739 1.25 -13.48 -27.08
N MET A 740 1.39 -12.15 -27.03
CA MET A 740 0.42 -11.25 -26.40
C MET A 740 -0.86 -11.14 -27.22
N ALA A 741 -0.71 -10.99 -28.54
CA ALA A 741 -1.83 -10.89 -29.47
C ALA A 741 -2.72 -12.15 -29.47
N VAL A 742 -2.18 -13.35 -29.20
CA VAL A 742 -2.98 -14.59 -29.06
C VAL A 742 -4.10 -14.45 -28.02
N ASP A 743 -3.88 -13.66 -26.96
CA ASP A 743 -4.83 -13.47 -25.86
C ASP A 743 -5.55 -12.12 -25.89
N HIS A 744 -5.51 -11.41 -27.02
CA HIS A 744 -6.09 -10.06 -27.16
C HIS A 744 -5.51 -9.05 -26.16
N LEU A 745 -4.30 -9.33 -25.66
CA LEU A 745 -3.61 -8.42 -24.76
C LEU A 745 -2.86 -7.39 -25.60
N HIS A 746 -3.01 -6.12 -25.25
CA HIS A 746 -2.09 -5.08 -25.68
C HIS A 746 -0.94 -4.94 -24.65
N PRO A 747 0.28 -4.69 -25.11
CA PRO A 747 1.41 -4.45 -24.20
C PRO A 747 1.21 -3.15 -23.42
N PRO A 748 1.64 -3.05 -22.14
CA PRO A 748 1.63 -1.79 -21.42
C PRO A 748 2.80 -0.87 -21.88
N PRO A 749 2.70 0.46 -21.71
CA PRO A 749 3.83 1.36 -21.83
C PRO A 749 4.87 1.01 -20.75
N VAL A 750 6.14 0.87 -21.15
CA VAL A 750 7.22 0.47 -20.24
C VAL A 750 8.47 1.27 -20.50
N ASN A 751 9.21 1.57 -19.43
CA ASN A 751 10.41 2.39 -19.47
C ASN A 751 11.62 1.62 -20.02
N ARG A 752 11.61 1.37 -21.33
CA ARG A 752 12.66 0.68 -22.10
C ARG A 752 12.76 1.27 -23.50
N GLU A 753 13.95 1.20 -24.10
CA GLU A 753 14.13 1.63 -25.50
C GLU A 753 13.33 0.77 -26.49
N HIS A 754 13.29 -0.54 -26.25
CA HIS A 754 12.47 -1.48 -27.01
C HIS A 754 11.23 -1.83 -26.20
N CYS A 755 10.14 -1.14 -26.52
CA CYS A 755 8.88 -1.21 -25.82
C CYS A 755 7.80 -1.64 -26.82
N TYR A 756 7.18 -2.79 -26.60
CA TYR A 756 6.19 -3.34 -27.53
C TYR A 756 5.00 -2.39 -27.76
N TRP A 757 4.58 -1.65 -26.74
CA TRP A 757 3.51 -0.63 -26.87
C TRP A 757 3.90 0.48 -27.84
N PHE A 758 5.15 0.94 -27.77
CA PHE A 758 5.66 1.94 -28.71
C PHE A 758 5.96 1.34 -30.10
N ASP A 759 6.66 0.22 -30.14
CA ASP A 759 7.21 -0.38 -31.37
C ASP A 759 6.12 -0.95 -32.30
N PHE A 760 4.97 -1.34 -31.76
CA PHE A 760 3.78 -1.79 -32.53
C PHE A 760 2.72 -0.69 -32.67
N GLY A 761 2.99 0.53 -32.23
CA GLY A 761 2.20 1.71 -32.56
C GLY A 761 0.97 1.98 -31.67
N PHE A 762 0.85 1.35 -30.51
CA PHE A 762 -0.22 1.66 -29.54
C PHE A 762 -0.15 3.10 -29.02
N VAL A 763 1.02 3.74 -29.12
CA VAL A 763 1.21 5.17 -28.79
C VAL A 763 0.31 6.15 -29.57
N VAL A 764 -0.26 5.71 -30.69
CA VAL A 764 -1.18 6.53 -31.50
C VAL A 764 -2.63 6.51 -30.99
N SER A 765 -2.94 5.60 -30.07
CA SER A 765 -4.25 5.49 -29.43
C SER A 765 -4.47 6.65 -28.46
N HIS A 766 -5.70 7.15 -28.39
CA HIS A 766 -6.11 8.23 -27.48
C HIS A 766 -6.35 7.75 -26.06
N ASP A 767 -6.82 6.53 -25.92
CA ASP A 767 -7.23 5.92 -24.67
C ASP A 767 -7.08 4.39 -24.74
N GLN A 768 -7.37 3.74 -23.62
CA GLN A 768 -7.28 2.30 -23.48
C GLN A 768 -8.29 1.55 -24.38
N HIS A 769 -9.42 2.17 -24.74
CA HIS A 769 -10.39 1.58 -25.65
C HIS A 769 -9.81 1.45 -27.06
N GLU A 770 -9.18 2.52 -27.58
CA GLU A 770 -8.47 2.46 -28.87
C GLU A 770 -7.26 1.51 -28.82
N GLU A 771 -6.57 1.37 -27.68
CA GLU A 771 -5.52 0.34 -27.52
C GLU A 771 -6.10 -1.09 -27.62
N GLY A 772 -7.23 -1.36 -26.97
CA GLY A 772 -7.93 -2.64 -27.08
C GLY A 772 -8.41 -2.93 -28.50
N MET A 773 -8.90 -1.89 -29.19
CA MET A 773 -9.28 -1.96 -30.61
C MET A 773 -8.07 -2.33 -31.47
N LEU A 774 -6.94 -1.63 -31.33
CA LEU A 774 -5.71 -1.94 -32.08
C LEU A 774 -5.22 -3.37 -31.78
N GLY A 775 -5.27 -3.81 -30.52
CA GLY A 775 -4.95 -5.18 -30.14
C GLY A 775 -5.83 -6.21 -30.84
N SER A 776 -7.14 -5.94 -30.92
CA SER A 776 -8.10 -6.78 -31.64
C SER A 776 -7.84 -6.80 -33.15
N MET A 777 -7.44 -5.67 -33.73
CA MET A 777 -7.06 -5.62 -35.15
C MET A 777 -5.78 -6.42 -35.43
N TYR A 778 -4.76 -6.34 -34.57
CA TYR A 778 -3.58 -7.19 -34.64
C TYR A 778 -3.96 -8.68 -34.54
N ASN A 779 -4.81 -9.06 -33.60
CA ASN A 779 -5.28 -10.43 -33.46
C ASN A 779 -6.00 -10.91 -34.73
N ALA A 780 -6.98 -10.15 -35.24
CA ALA A 780 -7.72 -10.50 -36.44
C ALA A 780 -6.79 -10.62 -37.67
N MET A 781 -5.78 -9.75 -37.80
CA MET A 781 -4.77 -9.84 -38.86
C MET A 781 -3.90 -11.10 -38.74
N LEU A 782 -3.53 -11.52 -37.52
CA LEU A 782 -2.60 -12.62 -37.29
C LEU A 782 -3.27 -13.99 -37.19
N PHE A 783 -4.53 -14.04 -36.77
CA PHE A 783 -5.24 -15.29 -36.43
C PHE A 783 -6.60 -15.45 -37.14
N GLY A 784 -7.13 -14.41 -37.81
CA GLY A 784 -8.37 -14.49 -38.58
C GLY A 784 -9.59 -14.94 -37.75
N SER A 785 -10.43 -15.79 -38.34
CA SER A 785 -11.63 -16.37 -37.68
C SER A 785 -11.32 -17.35 -36.55
N THR A 786 -10.07 -17.82 -36.42
CA THR A 786 -9.69 -18.84 -35.42
C THR A 786 -10.06 -18.41 -34.00
N TYR A 787 -9.91 -17.13 -33.68
CA TYR A 787 -10.37 -16.60 -32.39
C TYR A 787 -11.88 -16.66 -32.26
N HIS A 788 -12.63 -16.17 -33.25
CA HIS A 788 -14.10 -16.19 -33.20
C HIS A 788 -14.63 -17.62 -33.06
N GLU A 789 -13.96 -18.60 -33.67
CA GLU A 789 -14.25 -20.02 -33.50
C GLU A 789 -13.91 -20.53 -32.09
N GLU A 790 -12.76 -20.15 -31.53
CA GLU A 790 -12.38 -20.50 -30.14
C GLU A 790 -13.29 -19.83 -29.10
N TYR A 791 -13.67 -18.57 -29.33
CA TYR A 791 -14.61 -17.80 -28.51
C TYR A 791 -16.01 -18.41 -28.59
N ALA A 792 -16.53 -18.67 -29.79
CA ALA A 792 -17.82 -19.36 -30.01
C ALA A 792 -17.84 -20.76 -29.36
N ARG A 793 -16.73 -21.50 -29.45
CA ARG A 793 -16.58 -22.79 -28.75
C ARG A 793 -16.56 -22.61 -27.23
N SER A 794 -15.92 -21.56 -26.72
CA SER A 794 -15.84 -21.28 -25.28
C SER A 794 -17.19 -20.88 -24.67
N ILE A 795 -18.01 -20.13 -25.40
CA ILE A 795 -19.39 -19.80 -24.99
C ILE A 795 -20.37 -20.95 -25.30
N GLY A 796 -19.96 -21.94 -26.11
CA GLY A 796 -20.77 -23.10 -26.48
C GLY A 796 -21.84 -22.80 -27.53
N SER A 797 -21.64 -21.77 -28.36
CA SER A 797 -22.52 -21.41 -29.45
C SER A 797 -22.20 -22.22 -30.71
N SER A 798 -23.24 -22.81 -31.31
CA SER A 798 -23.18 -23.41 -32.66
C SER A 798 -23.58 -22.41 -33.74
N THR A 799 -24.37 -21.39 -33.39
CA THR A 799 -24.92 -20.36 -34.29
C THR A 799 -23.88 -19.32 -34.76
N MET A 800 -22.89 -18.96 -33.92
CA MET A 800 -21.81 -18.03 -34.34
C MET A 800 -20.80 -18.67 -35.30
N VAL A 801 -20.72 -19.99 -35.36
CA VAL A 801 -19.77 -20.71 -36.25
C VAL A 801 -20.23 -20.64 -37.71
N GLU A 802 -21.54 -20.49 -37.96
CA GLU A 802 -22.11 -20.48 -39.32
C GLU A 802 -22.13 -19.08 -39.96
N SER A 803 -22.05 -17.98 -39.19
CA SER A 803 -22.20 -16.60 -39.70
C SER A 803 -20.89 -15.85 -40.01
N MET A 804 -19.72 -16.43 -39.73
CA MET A 804 -18.42 -15.76 -39.92
C MET A 804 -17.46 -16.51 -40.85
N ASN A 805 -17.99 -17.05 -41.95
CA ASN A 805 -17.17 -17.46 -43.08
C ASN A 805 -16.71 -16.23 -43.88
N LYS A 806 -15.51 -15.73 -43.56
CA LYS A 806 -14.50 -15.09 -44.46
C LYS A 806 -13.68 -14.03 -43.72
N LYS A 807 -12.69 -14.45 -42.94
CA LYS A 807 -11.34 -13.84 -42.94
C LYS A 807 -10.39 -14.92 -42.41
N ASP A 808 -9.98 -15.82 -43.30
CA ASP A 808 -8.85 -16.73 -43.04
C ASP A 808 -7.66 -15.90 -42.54
N PRO A 809 -6.81 -16.42 -41.64
CA PRO A 809 -5.61 -15.73 -41.20
C PRO A 809 -4.80 -15.30 -42.44
N THR A 810 -4.70 -13.99 -42.64
CA THR A 810 -4.11 -13.41 -43.85
C THR A 810 -2.58 -13.46 -43.84
N CYS A 811 -1.97 -13.72 -42.68
CA CYS A 811 -0.54 -13.58 -42.48
C CYS A 811 0.05 -14.64 -41.53
N SER A 812 1.07 -15.35 -42.00
CA SER A 812 1.90 -16.23 -41.16
C SER A 812 2.80 -15.43 -40.20
N PHE A 813 3.28 -16.06 -39.11
CA PHE A 813 4.26 -15.43 -38.23
C PHE A 813 5.53 -15.00 -38.99
N GLU A 814 5.96 -15.80 -39.97
CA GLU A 814 7.14 -15.51 -40.79
C GLU A 814 6.96 -14.24 -41.64
N GLU A 815 5.77 -14.02 -42.20
CA GLU A 815 5.45 -12.77 -42.90
C GLU A 815 5.37 -11.59 -41.94
N PHE A 816 4.84 -11.79 -40.73
CA PHE A 816 4.69 -10.74 -39.73
C PHE A 816 6.02 -10.15 -39.28
N TRP A 817 6.96 -10.99 -38.80
CA TRP A 817 8.23 -10.46 -38.28
C TRP A 817 9.10 -9.85 -39.40
N LYS A 818 9.04 -10.40 -40.61
CA LYS A 818 9.71 -9.81 -41.79
C LYS A 818 9.10 -8.49 -42.22
N ALA A 819 7.78 -8.35 -42.13
CA ALA A 819 7.11 -7.08 -42.41
C ALA A 819 7.49 -6.03 -41.37
N TRP A 820 7.59 -6.39 -40.08
CA TRP A 820 8.06 -5.49 -39.03
C TRP A 820 9.51 -5.05 -39.27
N GLU A 821 10.42 -6.00 -39.53
CA GLU A 821 11.84 -5.70 -39.79
C GLU A 821 12.03 -4.75 -40.98
N ARG A 822 11.20 -4.89 -42.02
CA ARG A 822 11.25 -4.06 -43.24
C ARG A 822 10.46 -2.75 -43.13
N GLY A 823 9.82 -2.46 -42.00
CA GLY A 823 8.94 -1.28 -41.85
C GLY A 823 7.67 -1.35 -42.71
N LYS A 824 7.18 -2.54 -43.03
CA LYS A 824 6.04 -2.81 -43.92
C LYS A 824 4.80 -3.36 -43.21
N LEU A 825 4.69 -3.22 -41.88
CA LEU A 825 3.50 -3.68 -41.13
C LEU A 825 2.18 -3.13 -41.69
N MET A 826 2.16 -1.88 -42.15
CA MET A 826 0.96 -1.28 -42.71
C MET A 826 0.45 -2.01 -43.97
N THR A 827 1.33 -2.64 -44.73
CA THR A 827 0.92 -3.45 -45.89
C THR A 827 0.09 -4.67 -45.47
N MET A 828 0.29 -5.18 -44.26
CA MET A 828 -0.48 -6.30 -43.71
C MET A 828 -1.88 -5.86 -43.28
N PHE A 829 -1.98 -4.73 -42.58
CA PHE A 829 -3.27 -4.12 -42.23
C PHE A 829 -4.11 -3.78 -43.47
N ASN A 830 -3.49 -3.24 -44.53
CA ASN A 830 -4.19 -2.93 -45.78
C ASN A 830 -4.78 -4.17 -46.48
N LYS A 831 -4.22 -5.37 -46.28
CA LYS A 831 -4.82 -6.63 -46.78
C LYS A 831 -6.12 -6.97 -46.06
N CYS A 832 -6.22 -6.64 -44.77
CA CYS A 832 -7.34 -7.00 -43.91
C CYS A 832 -8.45 -5.93 -43.89
N TRP A 833 -8.08 -4.66 -44.12
CA TRP A 833 -8.96 -3.49 -44.19
C TRP A 833 -8.72 -2.69 -45.50
N PRO A 834 -9.16 -3.22 -46.66
CA PRO A 834 -9.00 -2.53 -47.93
C PRO A 834 -10.05 -1.41 -48.13
N GLY A 835 -9.62 -0.14 -47.99
CA GLY A 835 -10.39 1.06 -48.38
C GLY A 835 -11.62 1.39 -47.51
N LEU A 836 -11.99 2.69 -47.43
CA LEU A 836 -13.16 3.11 -46.64
C LEU A 836 -14.46 2.46 -47.19
N PRO A 837 -15.27 1.79 -46.33
CA PRO A 837 -16.62 1.40 -46.71
C PRO A 837 -17.47 2.65 -46.93
N THR A 838 -18.38 2.56 -47.90
CA THR A 838 -19.29 3.64 -48.30
C THR A 838 -20.41 3.89 -47.27
N GLU A 839 -20.49 3.07 -46.22
CA GLU A 839 -21.50 3.16 -45.15
C GLU A 839 -20.91 3.68 -43.82
N PRO A 840 -21.63 4.58 -43.11
CA PRO A 840 -21.20 5.14 -41.84
C PRO A 840 -21.60 4.22 -40.68
N THR A 841 -20.71 3.32 -40.26
CA THR A 841 -20.85 2.55 -39.00
C THR A 841 -19.48 2.14 -38.49
N PHE A 842 -19.39 1.52 -37.29
CA PHE A 842 -18.21 1.09 -36.48
C PHE A 842 -16.82 1.00 -37.15
N MET A 843 -16.73 0.64 -38.43
CA MET A 843 -15.53 0.72 -39.25
C MET A 843 -14.86 2.11 -39.27
N LEU A 844 -15.60 3.22 -39.13
CA LEU A 844 -15.01 4.56 -39.24
C LEU A 844 -13.95 4.85 -38.16
N THR A 845 -14.14 4.36 -36.93
CA THR A 845 -13.17 4.51 -35.83
C THR A 845 -11.91 3.68 -36.10
N GLU A 846 -12.07 2.45 -36.60
CA GLU A 846 -10.94 1.61 -37.04
C GLU A 846 -10.11 2.30 -38.14
N TYR A 847 -10.77 2.89 -39.15
CA TYR A 847 -10.06 3.61 -40.23
C TYR A 847 -9.34 4.86 -39.73
N ASN A 848 -9.93 5.60 -38.78
CA ASN A 848 -9.26 6.75 -38.17
C ASN A 848 -8.01 6.31 -37.39
N LEU A 849 -8.12 5.23 -36.62
CA LEU A 849 -7.00 4.64 -35.89
C LEU A 849 -5.90 4.15 -36.84
N LEU A 850 -6.27 3.43 -37.91
CA LEU A 850 -5.33 2.99 -38.95
C LEU A 850 -4.65 4.16 -39.66
N THR A 851 -5.34 5.28 -39.85
CA THR A 851 -4.76 6.48 -40.45
C THR A 851 -3.66 7.06 -39.57
N ARG A 852 -3.90 7.18 -38.25
CA ARG A 852 -2.86 7.61 -37.30
C ARG A 852 -1.72 6.59 -37.19
N LEU A 853 -2.05 5.30 -37.16
CA LEU A 853 -1.08 4.22 -37.12
C LEU A 853 -0.17 4.23 -38.36
N ARG A 854 -0.74 4.44 -39.55
CA ARG A 854 0.02 4.56 -40.80
C ARG A 854 1.06 5.68 -40.71
N VAL A 855 0.63 6.86 -40.26
CA VAL A 855 1.52 8.02 -40.07
C VAL A 855 2.67 7.69 -39.12
N PHE A 856 2.43 6.91 -38.06
CA PHE A 856 3.47 6.51 -37.10
C PHE A 856 4.41 5.42 -37.64
N LEU A 857 3.88 4.38 -38.28
CA LEU A 857 4.65 3.24 -38.78
C LEU A 857 5.50 3.61 -40.00
N GLU A 858 4.99 4.49 -40.87
CA GLU A 858 5.65 4.94 -42.10
C GLU A 858 6.52 6.20 -41.88
N ALA A 859 6.55 6.75 -40.66
CA ALA A 859 7.42 7.88 -40.33
C ALA A 859 8.90 7.54 -40.52
N GLN A 860 9.66 8.48 -41.10
CA GLN A 860 11.11 8.34 -41.24
C GLN A 860 11.79 8.24 -39.87
N THR A 861 12.83 7.42 -39.78
CA THR A 861 13.66 7.28 -38.59
C THR A 861 14.78 8.33 -38.59
N PRO A 862 15.02 9.07 -37.48
CA PRO A 862 14.32 8.99 -36.20
C PRO A 862 12.92 9.64 -36.25
N ARG A 863 11.95 9.01 -35.59
CA ARG A 863 10.57 9.51 -35.51
C ARG A 863 10.50 10.85 -34.77
N PRO A 864 9.51 11.71 -35.06
CA PRO A 864 9.23 12.92 -34.30
C PRO A 864 9.20 12.67 -32.79
N SER A 865 9.90 13.50 -32.01
CA SER A 865 10.05 13.29 -30.56
C SER A 865 8.73 13.34 -29.79
N ILE A 866 7.68 13.93 -30.36
CA ILE A 866 6.33 13.93 -29.75
C ILE A 866 5.81 12.52 -29.44
N TRP A 867 6.17 11.52 -30.25
CA TRP A 867 5.72 10.15 -29.99
C TRP A 867 6.38 9.59 -28.73
N LYS A 868 7.68 9.83 -28.54
CA LYS A 868 8.37 9.43 -27.30
C LYS A 868 7.96 10.31 -26.11
N LEU A 869 7.52 11.55 -26.33
CA LEU A 869 6.85 12.33 -25.30
C LEU A 869 5.53 11.67 -24.86
N ARG A 870 4.67 11.24 -25.81
CA ARG A 870 3.45 10.48 -25.48
C ARG A 870 3.79 9.22 -24.67
N HIS A 871 4.86 8.52 -25.02
CA HIS A 871 5.35 7.38 -24.24
C HIS A 871 5.75 7.79 -22.81
N PHE A 872 6.48 8.90 -22.64
CA PHE A 872 6.81 9.45 -21.33
C PHE A 872 5.57 9.82 -20.50
N LEU A 873 4.53 10.35 -21.15
CA LEU A 873 3.27 10.75 -20.49
C LEU A 873 2.37 9.57 -20.15
N ALA A 874 2.40 8.49 -20.95
CA ALA A 874 1.62 7.27 -20.74
C ALA A 874 2.16 6.40 -19.58
N MET A 875 3.45 6.53 -19.27
CA MET A 875 4.02 5.89 -18.09
C MET A 875 3.68 6.72 -16.85
N GLU A 876 3.00 6.09 -15.91
CA GLU A 876 2.93 6.61 -14.55
C GLU A 876 4.36 6.63 -13.98
N ASP A 877 4.62 7.54 -13.04
CA ASP A 877 5.73 7.34 -12.12
C ASP A 877 7.14 7.35 -12.75
N VAL A 878 7.30 7.96 -13.94
CA VAL A 878 8.58 8.13 -14.64
C VAL A 878 9.05 9.58 -14.61
N SER A 879 10.34 9.77 -14.37
CA SER A 879 11.02 11.06 -14.38
C SER A 879 12.04 11.13 -15.53
N VAL A 880 12.60 12.30 -15.83
CA VAL A 880 13.58 12.44 -16.92
C VAL A 880 14.87 11.65 -16.61
N GLU A 881 15.25 11.57 -15.34
CA GLU A 881 16.41 10.85 -14.81
C GLU A 881 16.26 9.35 -14.95
N SER A 882 15.04 8.85 -14.69
CA SER A 882 14.76 7.41 -14.71
C SER A 882 14.39 6.91 -16.10
N ALA A 883 13.94 7.78 -17.02
CA ALA A 883 13.49 7.42 -18.36
C ALA A 883 14.65 6.91 -19.24
N ALA A 884 14.35 5.92 -20.09
CA ALA A 884 15.27 5.43 -21.11
C ALA A 884 15.76 6.59 -22.00
N SER A 885 17.01 6.53 -22.45
CA SER A 885 17.74 7.64 -23.08
C SER A 885 16.96 8.41 -24.16
N GLY A 886 16.28 7.71 -25.06
CA GLY A 886 15.50 8.31 -26.14
C GLY A 886 14.17 8.89 -25.67
N ILE A 887 13.59 8.34 -24.59
CA ILE A 887 12.38 8.87 -23.95
C ILE A 887 12.74 10.13 -23.17
N ALA A 888 13.81 10.10 -22.37
CA ALA A 888 14.33 11.25 -21.64
C ALA A 888 14.70 12.40 -22.59
N ARG A 889 15.37 12.10 -23.70
CA ARG A 889 15.71 13.10 -24.73
C ARG A 889 14.45 13.75 -25.31
N ALA A 890 13.44 12.95 -25.64
CA ALA A 890 12.17 13.49 -26.12
C ALA A 890 11.46 14.33 -25.06
N ALA A 891 11.44 13.90 -23.80
CA ALA A 891 10.86 14.70 -22.72
C ALA A 891 11.56 16.08 -22.59
N ARG A 892 12.90 16.11 -22.69
CA ARG A 892 13.70 17.34 -22.71
C ARG A 892 13.36 18.28 -23.86
N ASP A 893 13.08 17.75 -25.05
CA ASP A 893 12.65 18.58 -26.20
C ASP A 893 11.38 19.39 -25.90
N TYR A 894 10.58 18.95 -24.93
CA TYR A 894 9.29 19.54 -24.53
C TYR A 894 9.32 20.19 -23.14
N GLY A 895 10.51 20.43 -22.58
CA GLY A 895 10.69 21.26 -21.38
C GLY A 895 10.78 20.49 -20.08
N PHE A 896 10.65 19.17 -20.09
CA PHE A 896 10.92 18.36 -18.92
C PHE A 896 12.44 18.32 -18.68
N SER A 897 12.90 18.65 -17.47
CA SER A 897 14.33 18.59 -17.12
C SER A 897 14.50 18.14 -15.67
N GLU A 898 15.72 17.72 -15.32
CA GLU A 898 16.04 17.31 -13.95
C GLU A 898 15.97 18.46 -12.93
N GLN A 899 15.90 19.70 -13.41
CA GLN A 899 15.89 20.91 -12.59
C GLN A 899 14.47 21.37 -12.24
N LEU A 900 13.44 20.81 -12.87
CA LEU A 900 12.05 21.17 -12.57
C LEU A 900 11.62 20.57 -11.22
N ASN A 901 11.09 21.41 -10.33
CA ASN A 901 10.43 20.92 -9.12
C ASN A 901 9.21 20.06 -9.48
N THR A 902 8.88 19.10 -8.60
CA THR A 902 7.79 18.12 -8.81
C THR A 902 6.47 18.77 -9.20
N ARG A 903 6.12 19.91 -8.58
CA ARG A 903 4.89 20.64 -8.89
C ARG A 903 4.86 21.12 -10.34
N THR A 904 5.94 21.74 -10.81
CA THR A 904 6.05 22.24 -12.19
C THR A 904 6.06 21.08 -13.18
N THR A 905 6.72 19.97 -12.85
CA THR A 905 6.68 18.73 -13.63
C THR A 905 5.26 18.18 -13.75
N MET A 906 4.49 18.12 -12.66
CA MET A 906 3.10 17.67 -12.68
C MET A 906 2.20 18.61 -13.49
N GLU A 907 2.32 19.92 -13.30
CA GLU A 907 1.59 20.94 -14.05
C GLU A 907 1.92 20.85 -15.56
N LEU A 908 3.18 20.61 -15.93
CA LEU A 908 3.61 20.43 -17.32
C LEU A 908 3.11 19.11 -17.92
N ARG A 909 3.08 18.01 -17.15
CA ARG A 909 2.47 16.75 -17.59
C ARG A 909 0.99 16.94 -17.89
N ASP A 910 0.24 17.56 -16.97
CA ASP A 910 -1.19 17.83 -17.15
C ASP A 910 -1.45 18.73 -18.37
N PHE A 911 -0.63 19.78 -18.55
CA PHE A 911 -0.67 20.64 -19.74
C PHE A 911 -0.57 19.83 -21.04
N TYR A 912 0.45 18.97 -21.19
CA TYR A 912 0.60 18.19 -22.43
C TYR A 912 -0.49 17.14 -22.60
N VAL A 913 -0.96 16.52 -21.51
CA VAL A 913 -2.10 15.58 -21.55
C VAL A 913 -3.37 16.29 -22.05
N GLN A 914 -3.63 17.52 -21.59
CA GLN A 914 -4.76 18.31 -22.07
C GLN A 914 -4.58 18.75 -23.53
N LEU A 915 -3.38 19.18 -23.91
CA LEU A 915 -3.10 19.62 -25.28
C LEU A 915 -3.26 18.47 -26.29
N LEU A 916 -2.77 17.27 -25.95
CA LEU A 916 -2.88 16.07 -26.79
C LEU A 916 -4.33 15.55 -26.95
N LYS A 917 -5.27 15.99 -26.11
CA LYS A 917 -6.71 15.73 -26.29
C LYS A 917 -7.38 16.68 -27.28
N LYS A 918 -6.73 17.80 -27.62
CA LYS A 918 -7.29 18.88 -28.46
C LYS A 918 -6.52 19.09 -29.77
N ALA A 919 -5.28 18.64 -29.86
CA ALA A 919 -4.42 18.85 -31.00
C ALA A 919 -3.69 17.56 -31.41
N GLU A 920 -3.50 17.40 -32.73
CA GLU A 920 -2.77 16.27 -33.31
C GLU A 920 -1.28 16.30 -32.91
N PRO A 921 -0.67 15.16 -32.52
CA PRO A 921 0.72 15.11 -32.06
C PRO A 921 1.72 15.74 -33.03
N LEU A 922 1.56 15.50 -34.33
CA LEU A 922 2.46 16.05 -35.34
C LEU A 922 2.30 17.57 -35.51
N ALA A 923 1.12 18.13 -35.23
CA ALA A 923 0.93 19.58 -35.23
C ALA A 923 1.72 20.22 -34.08
N ILE A 924 1.62 19.63 -32.87
CA ILE A 924 2.40 20.06 -31.70
C ILE A 924 3.90 20.01 -31.98
N HIS A 925 4.38 18.93 -32.59
CA HIS A 925 5.78 18.79 -32.97
C HIS A 925 6.22 19.88 -33.96
N ARG A 926 5.44 20.13 -35.02
CA ARG A 926 5.77 21.16 -36.02
C ARG A 926 5.83 22.56 -35.41
N GLU A 927 4.88 22.91 -34.54
CA GLU A 927 4.86 24.24 -33.91
C GLU A 927 5.97 24.40 -32.87
N ARG A 928 6.33 23.34 -32.14
CA ARG A 928 7.54 23.31 -31.30
C ARG A 928 8.79 23.58 -32.13
N MET A 929 8.95 22.92 -33.29
CA MET A 929 10.10 23.12 -34.16
C MET A 929 10.18 24.54 -34.77
N LYS A 930 9.06 25.27 -34.81
CA LYS A 930 9.00 26.68 -35.23
C LYS A 930 9.19 27.68 -34.07
N GLY A 931 9.28 27.21 -32.82
CA GLY A 931 9.28 28.08 -31.64
C GLY A 931 7.90 28.65 -31.26
N ASN A 932 6.82 28.20 -31.89
CA ASN A 932 5.47 28.75 -31.71
C ASN A 932 4.60 27.92 -30.75
N LEU A 933 5.19 27.04 -29.94
CA LEU A 933 4.45 26.08 -29.11
C LEU A 933 3.49 26.76 -28.13
N VAL A 934 3.91 27.88 -27.51
CA VAL A 934 3.08 28.63 -26.56
C VAL A 934 1.85 29.21 -27.26
N GLN A 935 2.05 29.94 -28.37
CA GLN A 935 0.95 30.55 -29.13
C GLN A 935 -0.02 29.49 -29.67
N PHE A 936 0.51 28.36 -30.16
CA PHE A 936 -0.30 27.24 -30.62
C PHE A 936 -1.13 26.64 -29.49
N ALA A 937 -0.53 26.43 -28.32
CA ALA A 937 -1.22 25.86 -27.17
C ALA A 937 -2.31 26.80 -26.62
N GLU A 938 -2.06 28.11 -26.54
CA GLU A 938 -3.05 29.12 -26.12
C GLU A 938 -4.29 29.15 -27.02
N GLY A 939 -4.16 28.76 -28.30
CA GLY A 939 -5.28 28.60 -29.22
C GLY A 939 -6.15 27.36 -28.99
N HIS A 940 -5.68 26.38 -28.21
CA HIS A 940 -6.38 25.10 -27.97
C HIS A 940 -6.81 24.91 -26.51
N ILE A 941 -6.00 25.38 -25.56
CA ILE A 941 -6.22 25.24 -24.12
C ILE A 941 -5.78 26.52 -23.38
N SER A 942 -6.41 26.81 -22.24
CA SER A 942 -6.02 27.94 -21.39
C SER A 942 -4.79 27.57 -20.57
N ILE A 943 -3.68 28.29 -20.78
CA ILE A 943 -2.47 28.14 -19.96
C ILE A 943 -2.65 28.97 -18.69
N THR A 944 -3.15 28.35 -17.62
CA THR A 944 -3.46 29.04 -16.37
C THR A 944 -2.27 29.21 -15.43
N THR A 945 -1.19 28.44 -15.62
CA THR A 945 -0.03 28.43 -14.72
C THR A 945 1.14 29.23 -15.31
N PRO A 946 1.58 30.32 -14.65
CA PRO A 946 2.73 31.12 -15.11
C PRO A 946 4.01 30.30 -15.28
N ARG A 947 4.22 29.31 -14.40
CA ARG A 947 5.40 28.42 -14.41
C ARG A 947 5.50 27.57 -15.68
N VAL A 948 4.39 26.99 -16.14
CA VAL A 948 4.37 26.20 -17.39
C VAL A 948 4.67 27.12 -18.57
N LYS A 949 4.10 28.34 -18.58
CA LYS A 949 4.37 29.32 -19.63
C LYS A 949 5.86 29.71 -19.69
N GLU A 950 6.48 29.95 -18.53
CA GLU A 950 7.93 30.24 -18.44
C GLU A 950 8.78 29.09 -18.99
N VAL A 951 8.48 27.84 -18.60
CA VAL A 951 9.19 26.66 -19.12
C VAL A 951 9.06 26.54 -20.64
N LEU A 952 7.85 26.73 -21.17
CA LEU A 952 7.61 26.63 -22.61
C LEU A 952 8.25 27.78 -23.40
N GLN A 953 8.36 28.98 -22.81
CA GLN A 953 9.07 30.11 -23.40
C GLN A 953 10.59 29.89 -23.41
N GLY A 954 11.13 29.15 -22.43
CA GLY A 954 12.54 28.77 -22.36
C GLY A 954 12.97 27.71 -23.37
N LEU A 955 12.05 27.15 -24.17
CA LEU A 955 12.33 26.16 -25.22
C LEU A 955 12.76 26.76 -26.57
N LEU A 956 12.78 28.09 -26.67
CA LEU A 956 13.11 28.85 -27.88
C LEU A 956 14.58 28.75 -28.29
#